data_AF-A0A7W5XWR8-F1
#
_entry.id   AF-A0A7W5XWR8-F1
#
_cell.length_a   1.000
_cell.length_b   1.000
_cell.length_c   1.000
_cell.angle_alpha   90.00
_cell.angle_beta   90.00
_cell.angle_gamma   90.00
#
_symmetry.space_group_name_H-M   'P 1'
#
loop_
_entity.id
_entity.type
_entity.pdbx_description
1 polymer ?
#
loop_
_entity_poly.entity_id
_entity_poly.type
_entity_poly.pdbx_seq_one_letter_code
_entity_poly.pdbx_strand_id
1 'polypeptide(L)'
;MTHPTHIAANLRLVFLSDVARADAAMIQPMLAPSKAYAVYRYLSMMDFDVAHFLDRGGLGFYAAVGKVQGRIRTLIVTHVTGPTRWRRRLTLDLPDIETLETETLEKVQFENSDLAITSTESAVGCVTELGWKLPRLLRLDRVPSFRRYINLNGKLVTKAIEPGQMKELVFFGSQDRSNGFELFIDIVRQIRCCKSLDLTLIGRHRRTSGELSASRLLRKLTEHRGHIRFLNDIGYEDSVRWLANRTGVLCIFPSSERINSAGIDECFSLGIPFIAGDMAAARELVDAASFEACLVPLTAKDFSKAIESAIENGMPALQSTLQPKKICEHWSSLYSDELIETVCDQITDEPLVSICITHYDRPALLQRAIDHLAVQTYKNIEIIIVDDGSSKAESIEKLGELKRATYRFPLTIIYSDNRYLGAARNLAARHAKGEFLLFHDDDNYAEPNEIEVFVQSALRTGCEILTSQCWIVHEEDGSDGEPRIERFFLGVGGAYSHLQNRFGDANALVRRDTFERLGGFSEIVNVGLEDWEFFLRAHLRGVKITVVPDPLFYYRVNRQSMVHTGDILRNRERIFSVLEADHLGFDSDLSRLAAKPIIEAEIRNQLLSLFEHLPNGDIHTELLDLDPASDLIHEKLALLGRDTKCRTDSEPSIAALPSKGAPDDVPVLLLSGWAFLVTGDSYVPKLWLLDGRFYETINLTFVRRFDVNAQFRLPEHLKVGFHAFIRPTSSLTWFRRRRSIRTSLRHQIATLDRIPARIQAHIDAVEAYRMSRLELPTQDWFGSVSIETDSKSFCILRNAEEFIAPSVIQLAFRHRFVPQAPIKGSLSAIVPLRAETRVWFD
;
A
#
# COMPACT_ATOMS: atom_id res chain seq x y z
N MET A 1 -20.05 -18.17 45.12
CA MET A 1 -19.65 -19.48 44.55
C MET A 1 -20.02 -19.42 43.08
N THR A 2 -19.15 -19.37 42.08
CA THR A 2 -17.69 -19.41 41.90
C THR A 2 -17.41 -18.37 40.80
N HIS A 3 -16.51 -17.42 41.06
CA HIS A 3 -16.08 -16.45 40.04
C HIS A 3 -15.34 -17.19 38.92
N PRO A 4 -15.66 -16.97 37.63
CA PRO A 4 -14.74 -17.31 36.56
C PRO A 4 -13.55 -16.36 36.67
N THR A 5 -12.40 -17.00 36.85
CA THR A 5 -11.04 -16.50 36.94
C THR A 5 -10.67 -15.47 35.87
N HIS A 6 -9.95 -14.44 36.33
CA HIS A 6 -9.02 -13.57 35.63
C HIS A 6 -8.65 -14.01 34.19
N ILE A 7 -9.12 -13.25 33.20
CA ILE A 7 -8.51 -13.17 31.87
C ILE A 7 -7.78 -11.82 31.81
N ALA A 8 -6.55 -11.85 31.30
CA ALA A 8 -5.47 -10.88 31.48
C ALA A 8 -5.85 -9.39 31.35
N ALA A 9 -5.75 -8.65 32.45
CA ALA A 9 -5.93 -7.20 32.50
C ALA A 9 -4.73 -6.39 31.94
N ASN A 10 -3.83 -7.00 31.16
CA ASN A 10 -2.51 -6.42 30.81
C ASN A 10 -2.11 -6.50 29.32
N LEU A 11 -2.98 -6.90 28.39
CA LEU A 11 -2.60 -7.02 26.96
C LEU A 11 -2.72 -5.68 26.23
N ARG A 12 -1.66 -5.28 25.50
CA ARG A 12 -1.69 -4.15 24.56
C ARG A 12 -2.06 -4.64 23.15
N LEU A 13 -3.30 -4.38 22.75
CA LEU A 13 -3.81 -4.71 21.41
C LEU A 13 -3.81 -3.45 20.52
N VAL A 14 -3.27 -3.55 19.30
CA VAL A 14 -3.37 -2.49 18.29
C VAL A 14 -3.84 -3.05 16.95
N PHE A 15 -4.87 -2.41 16.39
CA PHE A 15 -5.35 -2.63 15.04
C PHE A 15 -4.69 -1.62 14.11
N LEU A 16 -3.69 -2.07 13.33
CA LEU A 16 -2.90 -1.23 12.45
C LEU A 16 -3.52 -1.21 11.05
N SER A 17 -4.76 -0.72 10.91
CA SER A 17 -5.40 -0.68 9.59
C SER A 17 -4.91 0.51 8.74
N ASP A 18 -4.31 1.56 9.33
CA ASP A 18 -3.80 2.74 8.59
C ASP A 18 -2.71 3.55 9.34
N VAL A 19 -1.84 2.92 10.16
CA VAL A 19 -0.73 3.65 10.80
C VAL A 19 0.38 3.89 9.77
N ALA A 20 0.29 5.02 9.06
CA ALA A 20 1.36 5.52 8.22
C ALA A 20 1.28 7.05 8.00
N ARG A 21 1.11 7.85 9.06
CA ARG A 21 1.22 9.32 8.92
C ARG A 21 1.99 10.07 10.02
N ALA A 22 2.53 9.40 11.03
CA ALA A 22 3.25 10.09 12.10
C ALA A 22 4.73 10.42 11.76
N ASP A 23 5.40 9.64 10.91
CA ASP A 23 6.79 9.89 10.44
C ASP A 23 6.88 10.34 8.96
N ALA A 24 5.76 10.77 8.39
CA ALA A 24 5.57 11.03 6.95
C ALA A 24 6.34 12.24 6.38
N ALA A 25 7.23 12.87 7.15
CA ALA A 25 8.16 13.87 6.61
C ALA A 25 9.30 13.22 5.79
N MET A 26 9.56 11.91 5.97
CA MET A 26 10.66 11.18 5.33
C MET A 26 10.24 10.27 4.17
N ILE A 27 8.94 10.04 3.95
CA ILE A 27 8.45 9.02 3.00
C ILE A 27 7.48 9.67 2.00
N GLN A 28 7.89 9.74 0.73
CA GLN A 28 7.08 10.20 -0.42
C GLN A 28 5.81 9.32 -0.63
N PRO A 29 4.79 9.74 -1.43
CA PRO A 29 3.47 9.09 -1.42
C PRO A 29 3.58 7.56 -1.55
N MET A 30 3.02 6.88 -0.54
CA MET A 30 3.55 5.60 -0.07
C MET A 30 3.04 4.40 -0.89
N LEU A 31 3.92 3.80 -1.70
CA LEU A 31 3.74 2.44 -2.25
C LEU A 31 3.51 1.43 -1.11
N ALA A 32 2.86 0.30 -1.38
CA ALA A 32 2.56 -0.72 -0.36
C ALA A 32 3.80 -1.16 0.48
N PRO A 33 4.98 -1.40 -0.12
CA PRO A 33 6.19 -1.72 0.64
C PRO A 33 6.61 -0.62 1.62
N SER A 34 6.49 0.67 1.27
CA SER A 34 6.91 1.74 2.17
C SER A 34 5.97 1.88 3.38
N LYS A 35 4.66 1.64 3.20
CA LYS A 35 3.69 1.55 4.31
C LYS A 35 4.02 0.38 5.23
N ALA A 36 4.27 -0.80 4.66
CA ALA A 36 4.62 -1.99 5.44
C ALA A 36 5.92 -1.77 6.24
N TYR A 37 6.89 -1.06 5.66
CA TYR A 37 8.15 -0.76 6.33
C TYR A 37 7.94 0.22 7.50
N ALA A 38 7.13 1.26 7.31
CA ALA A 38 6.78 2.20 8.38
C ALA A 38 6.10 1.49 9.56
N VAL A 39 5.23 0.52 9.29
CA VAL A 39 4.59 -0.34 10.29
C VAL A 39 5.64 -1.15 11.06
N TYR A 40 6.58 -1.81 10.37
CA TYR A 40 7.66 -2.56 11.02
C TYR A 40 8.51 -1.66 11.93
N ARG A 41 8.88 -0.47 11.44
CA ARG A 41 9.64 0.51 12.22
C ARG A 41 8.89 0.93 13.48
N TYR A 42 7.59 1.19 13.34
CA TYR A 42 6.73 1.53 14.47
C TYR A 42 6.68 0.40 15.51
N LEU A 43 6.48 -0.85 15.08
CA LEU A 43 6.47 -2.03 15.95
C LEU A 43 7.84 -2.29 16.60
N SER A 44 8.94 -2.01 15.90
CA SER A 44 10.29 -2.21 16.44
C SER A 44 10.65 -1.20 17.54
N MET A 45 9.99 -0.04 17.55
CA MET A 45 10.20 1.02 18.56
C MET A 45 9.27 0.90 19.77
N MET A 46 8.26 0.03 19.71
CA MET A 46 7.17 -0.02 20.69
C MET A 46 6.95 -1.44 21.20
N ASP A 47 6.72 -1.59 22.51
CA ASP A 47 6.42 -2.89 23.12
C ASP A 47 4.93 -3.21 23.03
N PHE A 48 4.54 -3.91 21.95
CA PHE A 48 3.21 -4.50 21.77
C PHE A 48 3.25 -6.02 21.95
N ASP A 49 2.22 -6.55 22.61
CA ASP A 49 2.08 -8.01 22.80
C ASP A 49 1.56 -8.68 21.53
N VAL A 50 0.58 -8.07 20.86
CA VAL A 50 -0.07 -8.60 19.66
C VAL A 50 -0.31 -7.49 18.63
N ALA A 51 -0.03 -7.78 17.36
CA ALA A 51 -0.34 -6.93 16.20
C ALA A 51 -1.23 -7.69 15.21
N HIS A 52 -2.36 -7.08 14.86
CA HIS A 52 -3.29 -7.64 13.90
C HIS A 52 -3.17 -6.96 12.53
N PHE A 53 -3.13 -7.78 11.49
CA PHE A 53 -3.09 -7.37 10.10
C PHE A 53 -4.22 -8.02 9.31
N LEU A 54 -4.68 -7.35 8.26
CA LEU A 54 -5.51 -7.99 7.24
C LEU A 54 -4.60 -8.78 6.28
N ASP A 55 -5.12 -9.84 5.67
CA ASP A 55 -4.49 -10.60 4.58
C ASP A 55 -4.40 -9.83 3.26
N ARG A 56 -4.72 -8.53 3.29
CA ARG A 56 -4.79 -7.62 2.15
C ARG A 56 -3.94 -6.37 2.38
N GLY A 57 -3.29 -5.89 1.32
CA GLY A 57 -2.48 -4.67 1.30
C GLY A 57 -1.05 -4.85 1.81
N GLY A 58 -0.72 -6.00 2.41
CA GLY A 58 0.66 -6.37 2.75
C GLY A 58 1.31 -5.56 3.88
N LEU A 59 0.53 -4.86 4.71
CA LEU A 59 1.06 -3.96 5.75
C LEU A 59 1.94 -4.65 6.81
N GLY A 60 1.64 -5.91 7.12
CA GLY A 60 2.39 -6.70 8.09
C GLY A 60 3.61 -7.41 7.51
N PHE A 61 3.94 -7.21 6.23
CA PHE A 61 5.02 -7.93 5.54
C PHE A 61 6.35 -7.92 6.31
N TYR A 62 6.93 -6.74 6.56
CA TYR A 62 8.22 -6.64 7.26
C TYR A 62 8.11 -7.04 8.74
N ALA A 63 6.95 -6.86 9.37
CA ALA A 63 6.72 -7.29 10.74
C ALA A 63 6.75 -8.83 10.86
N ALA A 64 6.08 -9.53 9.94
CA ALA A 64 6.08 -10.99 9.88
C ALA A 64 7.46 -11.55 9.53
N VAL A 65 8.15 -10.94 8.55
CA VAL A 65 9.54 -11.30 8.22
C VAL A 65 10.48 -11.06 9.40
N GLY A 66 10.37 -9.92 10.08
CA GLY A 66 11.14 -9.60 11.28
C GLY A 66 10.84 -10.56 12.44
N LYS A 67 9.59 -11.02 12.59
CA LYS A 67 9.20 -11.99 13.62
C LYS A 67 9.94 -13.32 13.45
N VAL A 68 9.93 -13.90 12.26
CA VAL A 68 10.64 -15.18 12.01
C VAL A 68 12.16 -15.05 12.07
N GLN A 69 12.69 -13.84 11.93
CA GLN A 69 14.10 -13.51 12.11
C GLN A 69 14.47 -13.15 13.57
N GLY A 70 13.51 -13.17 14.51
CA GLY A 70 13.74 -12.82 15.91
C GLY A 70 13.99 -11.33 16.17
N ARG A 71 13.57 -10.46 15.24
CA ARG A 71 13.66 -9.00 15.34
C ARG A 71 12.45 -8.39 16.04
N ILE A 72 11.27 -9.00 15.83
CA ILE A 72 10.01 -8.60 16.47
C ILE A 72 9.61 -9.64 17.50
N ARG A 73 9.31 -9.18 18.73
CA ARG A 73 8.76 -10.04 19.78
C ARG A 73 7.24 -10.17 19.68
N THR A 74 6.56 -9.10 19.27
CA THR A 74 5.10 -9.02 19.10
C THR A 74 4.55 -10.21 18.32
N LEU A 75 3.44 -10.77 18.81
CA LEU A 75 2.69 -11.81 18.12
C LEU A 75 2.03 -11.23 16.87
N ILE A 76 2.28 -11.81 15.71
CA ILE A 76 1.76 -11.36 14.43
C ILE A 76 0.54 -12.20 14.05
N VAL A 77 -0.60 -11.54 13.91
CA VAL A 77 -1.90 -12.18 13.61
C VAL A 77 -2.43 -11.67 12.28
N THR A 78 -2.67 -12.56 11.31
CA THR A 78 -3.29 -12.20 10.03
C THR A 78 -4.77 -12.61 10.00
N HIS A 79 -5.65 -11.68 9.66
CA HIS A 79 -7.08 -11.91 9.44
C HIS A 79 -7.33 -12.26 7.98
N VAL A 80 -7.89 -13.44 7.73
CA VAL A 80 -8.23 -13.88 6.38
C VAL A 80 -9.58 -13.32 5.98
N THR A 81 -9.56 -12.29 5.14
CA THR A 81 -10.73 -11.55 4.65
C THR A 81 -10.90 -11.66 3.14
N GLY A 82 -9.89 -12.14 2.42
CA GLY A 82 -9.89 -12.23 0.96
C GLY A 82 -8.66 -11.51 0.39
N PRO A 83 -7.55 -12.21 0.16
CA PRO A 83 -6.31 -11.60 -0.34
C PRO A 83 -6.52 -11.03 -1.75
N THR A 84 -5.67 -10.09 -2.14
CA THR A 84 -5.80 -9.34 -3.40
C THR A 84 -5.86 -10.26 -4.61
N ARG A 85 -5.02 -11.30 -4.65
CA ARG A 85 -4.99 -12.26 -5.76
C ARG A 85 -6.31 -13.00 -5.94
N TRP A 86 -6.94 -13.41 -4.85
CA TRP A 86 -8.23 -14.10 -4.90
C TRP A 86 -9.33 -13.16 -5.39
N ARG A 87 -9.42 -11.95 -4.82
CA ARG A 87 -10.44 -10.96 -5.25
C ARG A 87 -10.25 -10.58 -6.71
N ARG A 88 -9.02 -10.34 -7.16
CA ARG A 88 -8.68 -10.07 -8.56
C ARG A 88 -9.19 -11.17 -9.50
N ARG A 89 -9.04 -12.44 -9.12
CA ARG A 89 -9.55 -13.57 -9.91
C ARG A 89 -11.08 -13.64 -9.94
N LEU A 90 -11.76 -13.21 -8.88
CA LEU A 90 -13.22 -13.10 -8.87
C LEU A 90 -13.73 -11.90 -9.71
N THR A 91 -13.03 -10.77 -9.64
CA THR A 91 -13.40 -9.56 -10.39
C THR A 91 -12.93 -9.59 -11.84
N LEU A 92 -12.02 -10.50 -12.19
CA LEU A 92 -11.29 -10.58 -13.46
C LEU A 92 -10.46 -9.33 -13.73
N ASP A 93 -9.95 -8.68 -12.68
CA ASP A 93 -9.09 -7.51 -12.85
C ASP A 93 -7.71 -7.95 -13.39
N LEU A 94 -7.15 -7.13 -14.29
CA LEU A 94 -5.82 -7.37 -14.85
C LEU A 94 -4.76 -6.73 -13.95
N PRO A 95 -3.71 -7.47 -13.56
CA PRO A 95 -2.72 -6.96 -12.62
C PRO A 95 -1.86 -5.87 -13.26
N ASP A 96 -1.37 -4.95 -12.43
CA ASP A 96 -0.19 -4.15 -12.69
C ASP A 96 0.98 -4.62 -11.80
N ILE A 97 2.15 -3.99 -11.93
CA ILE A 97 3.34 -4.37 -11.16
C ILE A 97 3.10 -4.21 -9.64
N GLU A 98 2.47 -3.11 -9.23
CA GLU A 98 2.19 -2.85 -7.81
C GLU A 98 1.23 -3.87 -7.20
N THR A 99 0.25 -4.33 -7.98
CA THR A 99 -0.66 -5.40 -7.59
C THR A 99 0.10 -6.72 -7.38
N LEU A 100 0.99 -7.09 -8.30
CA LEU A 100 1.79 -8.32 -8.18
C LEU A 100 2.76 -8.28 -7.00
N GLU A 101 3.34 -7.11 -6.73
CA GLU A 101 4.13 -6.88 -5.51
C GLU A 101 3.25 -7.08 -4.27
N THR A 102 2.10 -6.41 -4.21
CA THR A 102 1.18 -6.47 -3.06
C THR A 102 0.72 -7.90 -2.77
N GLU A 103 0.38 -8.68 -3.80
CA GLU A 103 0.02 -10.10 -3.65
C GLU A 103 1.15 -10.93 -3.02
N THR A 104 2.41 -10.58 -3.30
CA THR A 104 3.56 -11.25 -2.72
C THR A 104 3.80 -10.82 -1.28
N LEU A 105 3.62 -9.53 -0.96
CA LEU A 105 3.67 -9.03 0.42
C LEU A 105 2.62 -9.74 1.29
N GLU A 106 1.38 -9.84 0.81
CA GLU A 106 0.28 -10.51 1.51
C GLU A 106 0.60 -11.99 1.77
N LYS A 107 1.09 -12.70 0.75
CA LYS A 107 1.49 -14.11 0.87
C LYS A 107 2.55 -14.30 1.95
N VAL A 108 3.63 -13.52 1.89
CA VAL A 108 4.74 -13.66 2.83
C VAL A 108 4.33 -13.24 4.24
N GLN A 109 3.52 -12.20 4.39
CA GLN A 109 2.94 -11.83 5.69
C GLN A 109 2.15 -13.00 6.28
N PHE A 110 1.24 -13.59 5.50
CA PHE A 110 0.39 -14.69 5.95
C PHE A 110 1.23 -15.91 6.36
N GLU A 111 2.16 -16.33 5.50
CA GLU A 111 3.01 -17.52 5.73
C GLU A 111 3.95 -17.38 6.93
N ASN A 112 4.34 -16.15 7.29
CA ASN A 112 5.24 -15.86 8.42
C ASN A 112 4.53 -15.27 9.64
N SER A 113 3.20 -15.18 9.63
CA SER A 113 2.44 -14.82 10.83
C SER A 113 2.50 -15.94 11.86
N ASP A 114 2.41 -15.59 13.14
CA ASP A 114 2.30 -16.61 14.19
C ASP A 114 0.93 -17.30 14.12
N LEU A 115 -0.12 -16.50 13.88
CA LEU A 115 -1.50 -16.93 13.85
C LEU A 115 -2.26 -16.35 12.65
N ALA A 116 -3.17 -17.14 12.07
CA ALA A 116 -4.21 -16.65 11.18
C ALA A 116 -5.60 -16.85 11.79
N ILE A 117 -6.46 -15.83 11.71
CA ILE A 117 -7.85 -15.85 12.20
C ILE A 117 -8.78 -15.65 11.01
N THR A 118 -9.95 -16.30 11.04
CA THR A 118 -10.98 -16.07 10.05
C THR A 118 -12.38 -16.19 10.64
N SER A 119 -13.33 -15.51 10.00
CA SER A 119 -14.75 -15.55 10.33
C SER A 119 -15.49 -16.77 9.75
N THR A 120 -14.94 -17.45 8.74
CA THR A 120 -15.62 -18.57 8.05
C THR A 120 -14.66 -19.70 7.69
N GLU A 121 -15.14 -20.95 7.66
CA GLU A 121 -14.30 -22.09 7.22
C GLU A 121 -13.91 -21.97 5.74
N SER A 122 -14.79 -21.37 4.94
CA SER A 122 -14.58 -21.17 3.51
C SER A 122 -13.40 -20.24 3.19
N ALA A 123 -13.04 -19.34 4.10
CA ALA A 123 -11.87 -18.47 3.96
C ALA A 123 -10.55 -19.25 3.92
N VAL A 124 -10.46 -20.34 4.68
CA VAL A 124 -9.28 -21.23 4.68
C VAL A 124 -9.15 -21.92 3.33
N GLY A 125 -10.29 -22.30 2.72
CA GLY A 125 -10.35 -22.84 1.37
C GLY A 125 -9.72 -21.89 0.33
N CYS A 126 -9.98 -20.59 0.44
CA CYS A 126 -9.42 -19.59 -0.48
C CYS A 126 -7.88 -19.53 -0.43
N VAL A 127 -7.28 -19.39 0.76
CA VAL A 127 -5.82 -19.28 0.88
C VAL A 127 -5.11 -20.59 0.50
N THR A 128 -5.76 -21.73 0.75
CA THR A 128 -5.25 -23.05 0.34
C THR A 128 -5.36 -23.27 -1.17
N GLU A 129 -6.44 -22.81 -1.83
CA GLU A 129 -6.58 -22.80 -3.30
C GLU A 129 -5.50 -21.93 -3.99
N LEU A 130 -5.02 -20.88 -3.33
CA LEU A 130 -3.88 -20.08 -3.79
C LEU A 130 -2.52 -20.77 -3.59
N GLY A 131 -2.47 -21.92 -2.91
CA GLY A 131 -1.25 -22.66 -2.61
C GLY A 131 -0.38 -22.01 -1.53
N TRP A 132 -0.94 -21.14 -0.68
CA TRP A 132 -0.21 -20.50 0.40
C TRP A 132 0.02 -21.48 1.54
N LYS A 133 1.22 -21.45 2.13
CA LYS A 133 1.52 -22.25 3.32
C LYS A 133 0.79 -21.69 4.52
N LEU A 134 0.18 -22.56 5.31
CA LEU A 134 -0.49 -22.14 6.54
C LEU A 134 0.58 -21.76 7.60
N PRO A 135 0.36 -20.69 8.39
CA PRO A 135 1.28 -20.30 9.45
C PRO A 135 1.48 -21.40 10.50
N ARG A 136 2.58 -21.29 11.27
CA ARG A 136 3.06 -22.32 12.21
C ARG A 136 2.01 -22.71 13.27
N LEU A 137 1.22 -21.75 13.74
CA LEU A 137 0.06 -22.00 14.59
C LEU A 137 -1.20 -21.54 13.86
N LEU A 138 -1.94 -22.47 13.28
CA LEU A 138 -3.28 -22.19 12.79
C LEU A 138 -4.30 -22.46 13.91
N ARG A 139 -4.89 -21.40 14.47
CA ARG A 139 -6.10 -21.55 15.27
C ARG A 139 -7.30 -21.22 14.40
N LEU A 140 -8.09 -22.24 14.08
CA LEU A 140 -9.40 -22.12 13.46
C LEU A 140 -10.44 -21.69 14.50
N ASP A 141 -10.11 -20.64 15.23
CA ASP A 141 -11.00 -20.01 16.16
C ASP A 141 -11.92 -19.16 15.30
N ARG A 142 -13.12 -19.68 15.04
CA ARG A 142 -14.19 -19.07 14.22
C ARG A 142 -14.64 -17.78 14.88
N VAL A 143 -13.79 -16.77 14.87
CA VAL A 143 -14.05 -15.51 15.55
C VAL A 143 -14.56 -14.55 14.49
N PRO A 144 -15.89 -14.37 14.36
CA PRO A 144 -16.41 -13.36 13.46
C PRO A 144 -15.80 -11.99 13.82
N SER A 145 -15.65 -11.15 12.79
CA SER A 145 -15.01 -9.84 12.91
C SER A 145 -15.56 -9.10 14.13
N PHE A 146 -14.67 -8.48 14.92
CA PHE A 146 -15.08 -7.72 16.10
C PHE A 146 -16.00 -6.57 15.68
N ARG A 147 -17.30 -6.70 15.95
CA ARG A 147 -18.36 -5.74 15.57
C ARG A 147 -19.04 -5.20 16.82
N ARG A 148 -19.59 -3.99 16.70
CA ARG A 148 -20.40 -3.37 17.77
C ARG A 148 -21.81 -3.97 17.74
N TYR A 149 -22.03 -5.06 18.48
CA TYR A 149 -23.37 -5.61 18.66
C TYR A 149 -24.21 -4.71 19.57
N ILE A 150 -25.38 -4.30 19.09
CA ILE A 150 -26.33 -3.46 19.85
C ILE A 150 -26.99 -4.27 20.99
N ASN A 151 -27.11 -5.59 20.82
CA ASN A 151 -27.68 -6.49 21.82
C ASN A 151 -26.75 -7.68 22.10
N LEU A 152 -25.98 -7.61 23.19
CA LEU A 152 -25.02 -8.66 23.57
C LEU A 152 -25.69 -9.96 24.06
N ASN A 153 -26.89 -9.85 24.66
CA ASN A 153 -27.56 -10.96 25.34
C ASN A 153 -28.74 -11.56 24.55
N GLY A 154 -29.17 -10.89 23.47
CA GLY A 154 -30.28 -11.35 22.64
C GLY A 154 -29.83 -12.18 21.45
N LYS A 155 -30.76 -13.01 20.95
CA LYS A 155 -30.62 -13.59 19.60
C LYS A 155 -30.72 -12.46 18.58
N LEU A 156 -29.80 -12.44 17.62
CA LEU A 156 -29.90 -11.50 16.50
C LEU A 156 -31.01 -11.97 15.56
N VAL A 157 -32.00 -11.10 15.37
CA VAL A 157 -33.18 -11.37 14.54
C VAL A 157 -33.51 -10.17 13.67
N THR A 158 -33.95 -10.42 12.44
CA THR A 158 -34.44 -9.36 11.56
C THR A 158 -35.89 -9.00 11.85
N LYS A 159 -36.32 -7.82 11.42
CA LYS A 159 -37.74 -7.49 11.32
C LYS A 159 -38.39 -8.34 10.23
N ALA A 160 -39.67 -8.68 10.43
CA ALA A 160 -40.51 -9.22 9.36
C ALA A 160 -40.95 -8.10 8.40
N ILE A 161 -41.24 -8.46 7.16
CA ILE A 161 -41.90 -7.58 6.18
C ILE A 161 -43.32 -8.11 5.98
N GLU A 162 -44.34 -7.29 6.25
CA GLU A 162 -45.72 -7.69 5.96
C GLU A 162 -46.00 -7.63 4.44
N PRO A 163 -46.95 -8.44 3.93
CA PRO A 163 -47.38 -8.39 2.53
C PRO A 163 -47.64 -6.95 2.03
N GLY A 164 -47.06 -6.59 0.88
CA GLY A 164 -47.22 -5.28 0.25
C GLY A 164 -46.53 -4.10 0.94
N GLN A 165 -45.77 -4.31 2.03
CA GLN A 165 -45.04 -3.22 2.70
C GLN A 165 -43.64 -2.98 2.14
N MET A 166 -43.12 -3.86 1.27
CA MET A 166 -41.83 -3.66 0.63
C MET A 166 -41.92 -2.52 -0.39
N LYS A 167 -41.00 -1.55 -0.28
CA LYS A 167 -40.95 -0.35 -1.12
C LYS A 167 -39.60 -0.15 -1.80
N GLU A 168 -38.54 -0.74 -1.24
CA GLU A 168 -37.18 -0.42 -1.63
C GLU A 168 -36.26 -1.65 -1.56
N LEU A 169 -35.48 -1.85 -2.61
CA LEU A 169 -34.39 -2.82 -2.65
C LEU A 169 -33.06 -2.10 -2.42
N VAL A 170 -32.23 -2.67 -1.56
CA VAL A 170 -30.90 -2.13 -1.27
C VAL A 170 -29.82 -3.10 -1.67
N PHE A 171 -28.88 -2.63 -2.49
CA PHE A 171 -27.59 -3.29 -2.68
C PHE A 171 -26.57 -2.65 -1.74
N PHE A 172 -25.89 -3.48 -0.94
CA PHE A 172 -24.94 -3.02 0.06
C PHE A 172 -23.56 -3.63 -0.20
N GLY A 173 -22.60 -2.81 -0.63
CA GLY A 173 -21.23 -3.25 -0.93
C GLY A 173 -20.61 -2.51 -2.11
N SER A 174 -19.34 -2.81 -2.38
CA SER A 174 -18.64 -2.31 -3.57
C SER A 174 -19.35 -2.81 -4.84
N GLN A 175 -19.53 -1.93 -5.84
CA GLN A 175 -20.29 -2.23 -7.06
C GLN A 175 -19.47 -3.03 -8.09
N ASP A 176 -18.96 -4.20 -7.71
CA ASP A 176 -18.12 -5.08 -8.52
C ASP A 176 -18.72 -6.50 -8.70
N ARG A 177 -18.03 -7.33 -9.49
CA ARG A 177 -18.44 -8.73 -9.74
C ARG A 177 -18.40 -9.60 -8.49
N SER A 178 -17.45 -9.35 -7.60
CA SER A 178 -17.30 -10.17 -6.40
C SER A 178 -18.54 -10.06 -5.49
N ASN A 179 -19.05 -8.84 -5.31
CA ASN A 179 -20.31 -8.58 -4.60
C ASN A 179 -21.58 -8.88 -5.44
N GLY A 180 -21.43 -9.41 -6.65
CA GLY A 180 -22.55 -9.81 -7.50
C GLY A 180 -23.31 -8.65 -8.14
N PHE A 181 -22.69 -7.48 -8.32
CA PHE A 181 -23.40 -6.30 -8.84
C PHE A 181 -23.99 -6.50 -10.25
N GLU A 182 -23.31 -7.26 -11.13
CA GLU A 182 -23.88 -7.62 -12.45
C GLU A 182 -25.12 -8.50 -12.30
N LEU A 183 -25.09 -9.47 -11.37
CA LEU A 183 -26.21 -10.33 -11.06
C LEU A 183 -27.36 -9.52 -10.46
N PHE A 184 -27.08 -8.53 -9.59
CA PHE A 184 -28.08 -7.60 -9.07
C PHE A 184 -28.84 -6.87 -10.19
N ILE A 185 -28.12 -6.35 -11.19
CA ILE A 185 -28.77 -5.70 -12.35
C ILE A 185 -29.70 -6.70 -13.06
N ASP A 186 -29.24 -7.92 -13.30
CA ASP A 186 -30.05 -8.93 -13.99
C ASP A 186 -31.25 -9.42 -13.15
N ILE A 187 -31.12 -9.45 -11.82
CA ILE A 187 -32.23 -9.71 -10.87
C ILE A 187 -33.31 -8.63 -11.04
N VAL A 188 -32.92 -7.35 -10.97
CA VAL A 188 -33.88 -6.24 -11.06
C VAL A 188 -34.61 -6.23 -12.41
N ARG A 189 -33.93 -6.59 -13.51
CA ARG A 189 -34.55 -6.71 -14.84
C ARG A 189 -35.63 -7.79 -14.92
N GLN A 190 -35.52 -8.84 -14.11
CA GLN A 190 -36.43 -9.98 -14.16
C GLN A 190 -37.64 -9.84 -13.23
N ILE A 191 -37.63 -8.89 -12.29
CA ILE A 191 -38.78 -8.61 -11.41
C ILE A 191 -39.91 -8.00 -12.26
N ARG A 192 -41.05 -8.70 -12.32
CA ARG A 192 -42.21 -8.33 -13.14
C ARG A 192 -43.24 -7.54 -12.35
N CYS A 193 -43.45 -7.89 -11.09
CA CYS A 193 -44.59 -7.41 -10.30
C CYS A 193 -44.48 -5.93 -9.88
N CYS A 194 -43.28 -5.33 -9.87
CA CYS A 194 -43.09 -3.98 -9.35
C CYS A 194 -41.90 -3.25 -10.00
N LYS A 195 -42.08 -2.75 -11.23
CA LYS A 195 -41.09 -1.87 -11.88
C LYS A 195 -40.91 -0.52 -11.17
N SER A 196 -41.70 -0.22 -10.13
CA SER A 196 -41.71 1.03 -9.37
C SER A 196 -41.01 0.95 -8.01
N LEU A 197 -40.41 -0.19 -7.64
CA LEU A 197 -39.62 -0.28 -6.40
C LEU A 197 -38.44 0.69 -6.45
N ASP A 198 -38.19 1.40 -5.36
CA ASP A 198 -36.99 2.21 -5.27
C ASP A 198 -35.76 1.30 -5.16
N LEU A 199 -34.65 1.72 -5.76
CA LEU A 199 -33.36 1.05 -5.68
C LEU A 199 -32.37 1.99 -4.98
N THR A 200 -31.75 1.52 -3.90
CA THR A 200 -30.63 2.23 -3.28
C THR A 200 -29.37 1.40 -3.34
N LEU A 201 -28.28 2.02 -3.81
CA LEU A 201 -26.98 1.39 -3.99
C LEU A 201 -25.99 2.04 -3.03
N ILE A 202 -25.64 1.34 -1.95
CA ILE A 202 -24.70 1.81 -0.93
C ILE A 202 -23.33 1.21 -1.20
N GLY A 203 -22.35 2.07 -1.49
CA GLY A 203 -20.96 1.67 -1.75
C GLY A 203 -20.38 2.29 -3.02
N ARG A 204 -19.04 2.26 -3.10
CA ARG A 204 -18.28 2.93 -4.16
C ARG A 204 -18.58 2.36 -5.54
N HIS A 205 -18.58 3.25 -6.54
CA HIS A 205 -18.55 2.84 -7.93
C HIS A 205 -17.26 2.09 -8.26
N ARG A 206 -17.40 1.04 -9.08
CA ARG A 206 -16.27 0.34 -9.70
C ARG A 206 -16.41 0.34 -11.21
N ARG A 207 -15.32 -0.02 -11.89
CA ARG A 207 -15.36 -0.38 -13.31
C ARG A 207 -15.49 -1.89 -13.42
N THR A 208 -16.35 -2.34 -14.31
CA THR A 208 -16.52 -3.76 -14.62
C THR A 208 -16.42 -3.91 -16.12
N SER A 209 -15.35 -4.58 -16.60
CA SER A 209 -15.00 -4.62 -18.02
C SER A 209 -14.97 -3.21 -18.63
N GLY A 210 -14.20 -2.30 -18.04
CA GLY A 210 -14.01 -0.93 -18.51
C GLY A 210 -15.17 0.05 -18.27
N GLU A 211 -16.41 -0.44 -18.16
CA GLU A 211 -17.61 0.39 -17.96
C GLU A 211 -17.82 0.74 -16.48
N LEU A 212 -18.20 1.99 -16.19
CA LEU A 212 -18.60 2.40 -14.84
C LEU A 212 -19.89 1.65 -14.41
N SER A 213 -19.85 1.00 -13.26
CA SER A 213 -20.96 0.25 -12.65
C SER A 213 -22.32 0.97 -12.72
N ALA A 214 -22.38 2.24 -12.29
CA ALA A 214 -23.60 3.04 -12.37
C ALA A 214 -24.08 3.28 -13.80
N SER A 215 -23.16 3.59 -14.71
CA SER A 215 -23.46 3.79 -16.13
C SER A 215 -24.07 2.52 -16.75
N ARG A 216 -23.49 1.36 -16.44
CA ARG A 216 -23.98 0.03 -16.87
C ARG A 216 -25.39 -0.26 -16.34
N LEU A 217 -25.64 0.07 -15.07
CA LEU A 217 -26.94 -0.13 -14.45
C LEU A 217 -28.02 0.72 -15.13
N LEU A 218 -27.79 2.02 -15.30
CA LEU A 218 -28.76 2.92 -15.94
C LEU A 218 -29.05 2.52 -17.39
N ARG A 219 -28.02 2.10 -18.13
CA ARG A 219 -28.16 1.60 -19.50
C ARG A 219 -28.98 0.31 -19.59
N LYS A 220 -28.86 -0.58 -18.59
CA LYS A 220 -29.56 -1.88 -18.58
C LYS A 220 -30.97 -1.81 -17.99
N LEU A 221 -31.27 -0.80 -17.16
CA LEU A 221 -32.54 -0.64 -16.44
C LEU A 221 -33.44 0.45 -17.04
N THR A 222 -33.51 0.57 -18.36
CA THR A 222 -34.28 1.63 -19.06
C THR A 222 -35.79 1.58 -18.83
N GLU A 223 -36.33 0.42 -18.47
CA GLU A 223 -37.77 0.24 -18.20
C GLU A 223 -38.15 0.39 -16.73
N HIS A 224 -37.17 0.57 -15.85
CA HIS A 224 -37.39 0.75 -14.42
C HIS A 224 -38.01 2.13 -14.16
N ARG A 225 -39.05 2.17 -13.32
CA ARG A 225 -39.85 3.37 -13.04
C ARG A 225 -39.70 3.88 -11.60
N GLY A 226 -39.07 3.11 -10.72
CA GLY A 226 -38.76 3.52 -9.34
C GLY A 226 -37.56 4.45 -9.29
N HIS A 227 -37.35 5.09 -8.14
CA HIS A 227 -36.20 5.96 -7.98
C HIS A 227 -34.92 5.15 -7.78
N ILE A 228 -33.86 5.52 -8.50
CA ILE A 228 -32.52 4.94 -8.32
C ILE A 228 -31.66 5.95 -7.57
N ARG A 229 -31.18 5.55 -6.38
CA ARG A 229 -30.35 6.36 -5.48
C ARG A 229 -28.95 5.75 -5.36
N PHE A 230 -27.93 6.55 -5.66
CA PHE A 230 -26.54 6.18 -5.44
C PHE A 230 -26.02 6.83 -4.15
N LEU A 231 -25.54 6.00 -3.22
CA LEU A 231 -24.94 6.37 -1.93
C LEU A 231 -23.50 5.85 -1.87
N ASN A 232 -22.65 6.43 -2.72
CA ASN A 232 -21.25 6.05 -2.96
C ASN A 232 -20.24 6.77 -2.05
N ASP A 233 -20.58 7.96 -1.54
CA ASP A 233 -19.67 8.82 -0.76
C ASP A 233 -20.08 8.96 0.72
N ILE A 234 -20.91 8.03 1.22
CA ILE A 234 -21.31 8.02 2.62
C ILE A 234 -20.37 7.11 3.43
N GLY A 235 -20.00 7.55 4.63
CA GLY A 235 -19.21 6.74 5.55
C GLY A 235 -20.00 5.52 6.04
N TYR A 236 -19.29 4.53 6.58
CA TYR A 236 -19.91 3.32 7.13
C TYR A 236 -20.99 3.64 8.18
N GLU A 237 -20.70 4.51 9.15
CA GLU A 237 -21.68 4.90 10.17
C GLU A 237 -22.95 5.53 9.58
N ASP A 238 -22.80 6.38 8.56
CA ASP A 238 -23.93 7.03 7.91
C ASP A 238 -24.74 6.03 7.07
N SER A 239 -24.08 5.05 6.46
CA SER A 239 -24.73 3.93 5.76
C SER A 239 -25.60 3.11 6.71
N VAL A 240 -25.06 2.78 7.88
CA VAL A 240 -25.75 2.05 8.94
C VAL A 240 -26.94 2.86 9.49
N ARG A 241 -26.75 4.15 9.78
CA ARG A 241 -27.83 5.04 10.25
C ARG A 241 -28.93 5.19 9.20
N TRP A 242 -28.56 5.29 7.93
CA TRP A 242 -29.51 5.38 6.82
C TRP A 242 -30.39 4.13 6.75
N LEU A 243 -29.74 2.96 6.83
CA LEU A 243 -30.40 1.65 6.82
C LEU A 243 -31.33 1.43 8.02
N ALA A 244 -30.87 1.77 9.24
CA ALA A 244 -31.62 1.55 10.47
C ALA A 244 -32.93 2.37 10.58
N ASN A 245 -33.00 3.52 9.91
CA ASN A 245 -34.13 4.46 10.00
C ASN A 245 -35.22 4.25 8.92
N ARG A 246 -35.07 3.24 8.05
CA ARG A 246 -36.06 2.95 7.00
C ARG A 246 -36.92 1.72 7.35
N THR A 247 -38.12 1.70 6.76
CA THR A 247 -39.07 0.58 6.84
C THR A 247 -39.46 0.15 5.43
N GLY A 248 -39.77 -1.13 5.24
CA GLY A 248 -40.07 -1.68 3.90
C GLY A 248 -38.85 -1.83 3.00
N VAL A 249 -37.64 -1.88 3.58
CA VAL A 249 -36.37 -2.11 2.88
C VAL A 249 -36.03 -3.59 2.91
N LEU A 250 -35.59 -4.13 1.77
CA LEU A 250 -34.99 -5.47 1.67
C LEU A 250 -33.57 -5.36 1.11
N CYS A 251 -32.57 -5.88 1.84
CA CYS A 251 -31.19 -5.94 1.36
C CYS A 251 -30.96 -7.16 0.46
N ILE A 252 -30.23 -7.00 -0.64
CA ILE A 252 -29.93 -8.07 -1.59
C ILE A 252 -28.42 -8.31 -1.62
N PHE A 253 -28.00 -9.54 -1.34
CA PHE A 253 -26.61 -9.98 -1.36
C PHE A 253 -26.40 -11.10 -2.40
N PRO A 254 -26.31 -10.76 -3.70
CA PRO A 254 -26.07 -11.73 -4.77
C PRO A 254 -24.59 -12.10 -4.91
N SER A 255 -23.85 -12.04 -3.80
CA SER A 255 -22.40 -12.21 -3.77
C SER A 255 -22.01 -13.67 -4.03
N SER A 256 -21.00 -13.85 -4.87
CA SER A 256 -20.34 -15.14 -5.07
C SER A 256 -19.11 -15.32 -4.15
N GLU A 257 -18.78 -14.30 -3.35
CA GLU A 257 -17.69 -14.36 -2.39
C GLU A 257 -17.96 -15.43 -1.34
N ARG A 258 -17.01 -16.37 -1.22
CA ARG A 258 -17.07 -17.46 -0.24
C ARG A 258 -16.62 -17.06 1.16
N ILE A 259 -16.06 -15.86 1.32
CA ILE A 259 -15.32 -15.44 2.52
C ILE A 259 -16.04 -14.33 3.28
N ASN A 260 -16.78 -13.50 2.54
CA ASN A 260 -17.31 -12.25 3.04
C ASN A 260 -18.82 -12.36 3.26
N SER A 261 -19.22 -12.36 4.52
CA SER A 261 -20.61 -12.32 4.96
C SER A 261 -20.90 -11.10 5.83
N ALA A 262 -20.02 -10.10 5.79
CA ALA A 262 -20.11 -8.90 6.63
C ALA A 262 -21.45 -8.16 6.49
N GLY A 263 -21.99 -8.07 5.27
CA GLY A 263 -23.29 -7.45 5.03
C GLY A 263 -24.48 -8.21 5.65
N ILE A 264 -24.39 -9.54 5.73
CA ILE A 264 -25.41 -10.40 6.35
C ILE A 264 -25.39 -10.22 7.88
N ASP A 265 -24.20 -10.26 8.49
CA ASP A 265 -24.02 -9.97 9.92
C ASP A 265 -24.53 -8.56 10.29
N GLU A 266 -24.25 -7.56 9.44
CA GLU A 266 -24.75 -6.19 9.60
C GLU A 266 -26.28 -6.15 9.58
N CYS A 267 -26.90 -6.86 8.64
CA CYS A 267 -28.37 -6.93 8.56
C CYS A 267 -28.98 -7.56 9.81
N PHE A 268 -28.39 -8.63 10.35
CA PHE A 268 -28.82 -9.20 11.62
C PHE A 268 -28.65 -8.24 12.81
N SER A 269 -27.53 -7.50 12.85
CA SER A 269 -27.24 -6.52 13.90
C SER A 269 -28.22 -5.33 13.88
N LEU A 270 -28.68 -4.91 12.69
CA LEU A 270 -29.61 -3.80 12.50
C LEU A 270 -31.08 -4.23 12.45
N GLY A 271 -31.34 -5.53 12.46
CA GLY A 271 -32.68 -6.10 12.33
C GLY A 271 -33.28 -5.89 10.93
N ILE A 272 -32.45 -5.87 9.88
CA ILE A 272 -32.85 -5.60 8.50
C ILE A 272 -33.04 -6.93 7.75
N PRO A 273 -34.20 -7.17 7.13
CA PRO A 273 -34.42 -8.37 6.32
C PRO A 273 -33.56 -8.34 5.05
N PHE A 274 -33.13 -9.52 4.58
CA PHE A 274 -32.26 -9.65 3.42
C PHE A 274 -32.50 -10.95 2.64
N ILE A 275 -32.19 -10.96 1.35
CA ILE A 275 -32.05 -12.18 0.55
C ILE A 275 -30.60 -12.30 0.10
N ALA A 276 -29.99 -13.47 0.30
CA ALA A 276 -28.59 -13.73 0.00
C ALA A 276 -28.42 -15.00 -0.84
N GLY A 277 -27.27 -15.07 -1.51
CA GLY A 277 -26.86 -16.27 -2.23
C GLY A 277 -26.64 -17.43 -1.26
N ASP A 278 -27.09 -18.61 -1.66
CA ASP A 278 -26.96 -19.85 -0.88
C ASP A 278 -25.52 -20.36 -0.91
N MET A 279 -24.68 -19.72 -0.10
CA MET A 279 -23.24 -19.96 0.01
C MET A 279 -22.89 -20.44 1.41
N ALA A 280 -21.78 -21.18 1.54
CA ALA A 280 -21.31 -21.71 2.83
C ALA A 280 -21.19 -20.61 3.90
N ALA A 281 -20.53 -19.48 3.60
CA ALA A 281 -20.41 -18.35 4.52
C ALA A 281 -21.76 -17.74 4.95
N ALA A 282 -22.79 -17.77 4.10
CA ALA A 282 -24.12 -17.30 4.46
C ALA A 282 -24.85 -18.32 5.36
N ARG A 283 -24.76 -19.61 5.04
CA ARG A 283 -25.30 -20.71 5.85
C ARG A 283 -24.69 -20.78 7.25
N GLU A 284 -23.44 -20.34 7.42
CA GLU A 284 -22.78 -20.26 8.73
C GLU A 284 -23.42 -19.19 9.64
N LEU A 285 -24.00 -18.12 9.08
CA LEU A 285 -24.59 -17.01 9.83
C LEU A 285 -26.10 -17.09 10.04
N VAL A 286 -26.80 -17.83 9.17
CA VAL A 286 -28.26 -17.94 9.16
C VAL A 286 -28.68 -19.21 9.87
N ASP A 287 -29.67 -19.13 10.76
CA ASP A 287 -30.24 -20.32 11.39
C ASP A 287 -30.96 -21.19 10.35
N ALA A 288 -30.86 -22.52 10.47
CA ALA A 288 -31.42 -23.44 9.49
C ALA A 288 -32.93 -23.25 9.24
N ALA A 289 -33.68 -22.81 10.25
CA ALA A 289 -35.11 -22.51 10.10
C ALA A 289 -35.40 -21.29 9.20
N SER A 290 -34.40 -20.45 8.95
CA SER A 290 -34.50 -19.25 8.12
C SER A 290 -34.00 -19.46 6.68
N PHE A 291 -33.41 -20.62 6.35
CA PHE A 291 -32.82 -20.86 5.03
C PHE A 291 -33.80 -20.68 3.87
N GLU A 292 -34.97 -21.30 3.94
CA GLU A 292 -35.98 -21.24 2.85
C GLU A 292 -36.50 -19.82 2.61
N ALA A 293 -36.42 -18.93 3.62
CA ALA A 293 -36.92 -17.57 3.53
C ALA A 293 -35.92 -16.59 2.89
N CYS A 294 -34.60 -16.83 3.01
CA CYS A 294 -33.59 -15.84 2.64
C CYS A 294 -32.40 -16.35 1.83
N LEU A 295 -32.16 -17.66 1.74
CA LEU A 295 -31.04 -18.21 0.98
C LEU A 295 -31.53 -18.81 -0.32
N VAL A 296 -31.00 -18.33 -1.45
CA VAL A 296 -31.41 -18.74 -2.78
C VAL A 296 -30.22 -19.09 -3.67
N PRO A 297 -30.37 -20.01 -4.64
CA PRO A 297 -29.33 -20.25 -5.63
C PRO A 297 -28.89 -18.95 -6.34
N LEU A 298 -27.60 -18.85 -6.67
CA LEU A 298 -26.99 -17.67 -7.32
C LEU A 298 -27.40 -17.51 -8.79
N THR A 299 -28.71 -17.35 -9.04
CA THR A 299 -29.27 -17.06 -10.35
C THR A 299 -30.27 -15.92 -10.28
N ALA A 300 -30.33 -15.11 -11.33
CA ALA A 300 -31.26 -13.98 -11.36
C ALA A 300 -32.71 -14.45 -11.20
N LYS A 301 -33.05 -15.60 -11.79
CA LYS A 301 -34.38 -16.20 -11.73
C LYS A 301 -34.81 -16.54 -10.30
N ASP A 302 -33.92 -17.14 -9.51
CA ASP A 302 -34.26 -17.60 -8.16
C ASP A 302 -34.36 -16.41 -7.20
N PHE A 303 -33.46 -15.44 -7.31
CA PHE A 303 -33.55 -14.17 -6.58
C PHE A 303 -34.83 -13.39 -6.92
N SER A 304 -35.13 -13.19 -8.21
CA SER A 304 -36.33 -12.45 -8.61
C SER A 304 -37.60 -13.12 -8.09
N LYS A 305 -37.71 -14.46 -8.15
CA LYS A 305 -38.84 -15.20 -7.57
C LYS A 305 -38.98 -15.01 -6.06
N ALA A 306 -37.87 -15.05 -5.33
CA ALA A 306 -37.89 -14.86 -3.89
C ALA A 306 -38.28 -13.43 -3.51
N ILE A 307 -37.80 -12.43 -4.26
CA ILE A 307 -38.20 -11.02 -4.10
C ILE A 307 -39.69 -10.84 -4.41
N GLU A 308 -40.19 -11.41 -5.51
CA GLU A 308 -41.62 -11.36 -5.87
C GLU A 308 -42.49 -12.00 -4.78
N SER A 309 -42.10 -13.18 -4.28
CA SER A 309 -42.78 -13.83 -3.17
C SER A 309 -42.75 -12.98 -1.89
N ALA A 310 -41.63 -12.32 -1.59
CA ALA A 310 -41.53 -11.45 -0.41
C ALA A 310 -42.39 -10.18 -0.54
N ILE A 311 -42.62 -9.68 -1.76
CA ILE A 311 -43.54 -8.58 -2.03
C ILE A 311 -45.00 -9.03 -1.83
N GLU A 312 -45.36 -10.17 -2.41
CA GLU A 312 -46.73 -10.69 -2.42
C GLU A 312 -47.17 -11.25 -1.06
N ASN A 313 -46.31 -12.07 -0.44
CA ASN A 313 -46.62 -12.86 0.75
C ASN A 313 -45.95 -12.33 2.03
N GLY A 314 -45.15 -11.27 1.92
CA GLY A 314 -44.31 -10.81 3.02
C GLY A 314 -43.10 -11.72 3.25
N MET A 315 -42.30 -11.37 4.24
CA MET A 315 -41.09 -12.07 4.63
C MET A 315 -41.04 -12.25 6.15
N PRO A 316 -40.82 -13.46 6.67
CA PRO A 316 -40.72 -13.68 8.11
C PRO A 316 -39.46 -13.05 8.70
N ALA A 317 -39.46 -12.87 10.02
CA ALA A 317 -38.25 -12.52 10.76
C ALA A 317 -37.21 -13.65 10.65
N LEU A 318 -35.98 -13.29 10.29
CA LEU A 318 -34.86 -14.22 10.16
C LEU A 318 -34.13 -14.35 11.49
N GLN A 319 -33.54 -15.52 11.76
CA GLN A 319 -32.72 -15.77 12.93
C GLN A 319 -31.26 -16.03 12.54
N SER A 320 -30.34 -15.48 13.34
CA SER A 320 -28.91 -15.76 13.18
C SER A 320 -28.43 -16.89 14.10
N THR A 321 -27.39 -17.60 13.66
CA THR A 321 -26.61 -18.52 14.49
C THR A 321 -25.68 -17.78 15.46
N LEU A 322 -25.38 -16.50 15.20
CA LEU A 322 -24.42 -15.70 15.96
C LEU A 322 -24.91 -15.45 17.39
N GLN A 323 -23.97 -15.56 18.34
CA GLN A 323 -24.21 -15.29 19.75
C GLN A 323 -23.20 -14.24 20.21
N PRO A 324 -23.55 -12.93 20.17
CA PRO A 324 -22.65 -11.82 20.45
C PRO A 324 -21.81 -11.98 21.72
N LYS A 325 -22.43 -12.36 22.84
CA LYS A 325 -21.72 -12.61 24.10
C LYS A 325 -20.62 -13.68 23.97
N LYS A 326 -20.92 -14.81 23.33
CA LYS A 326 -19.93 -15.88 23.12
C LYS A 326 -18.82 -15.46 22.19
N ILE A 327 -19.12 -14.66 21.16
CA ILE A 327 -18.12 -14.09 20.26
C ILE A 327 -17.16 -13.19 21.04
N CYS A 328 -17.68 -12.31 21.89
CA CYS A 328 -16.85 -11.45 22.75
C CYS A 328 -16.01 -12.27 23.74
N GLU A 329 -16.60 -13.26 24.42
CA GLU A 329 -15.89 -14.16 25.33
C GLU A 329 -14.76 -14.92 24.61
N HIS A 330 -15.02 -15.36 23.37
CA HIS A 330 -14.04 -16.06 22.56
C HIS A 330 -12.88 -15.14 22.15
N TRP A 331 -13.17 -13.92 21.68
CA TRP A 331 -12.14 -12.89 21.41
C TRP A 331 -11.22 -12.65 22.62
N SER A 332 -11.79 -12.58 23.82
CA SER A 332 -11.02 -12.41 25.06
C SER A 332 -10.15 -13.63 25.40
N SER A 333 -10.52 -14.82 24.93
CA SER A 333 -9.80 -16.08 25.21
C SER A 333 -8.73 -16.46 24.16
N LEU A 334 -8.64 -15.72 23.05
CA LEU A 334 -7.72 -16.03 21.94
C LEU A 334 -6.24 -15.99 22.33
N TYR A 335 -5.89 -15.14 23.29
CA TYR A 335 -4.51 -14.91 23.70
C TYR A 335 -4.27 -15.47 25.09
N SER A 336 -3.28 -16.36 25.21
CA SER A 336 -2.77 -16.85 26.47
C SER A 336 -1.34 -16.35 26.66
N ASP A 337 -0.89 -16.22 27.91
CA ASP A 337 0.48 -15.79 28.23
C ASP A 337 1.51 -16.76 27.60
N GLU A 338 1.20 -18.06 27.56
CA GLU A 338 2.02 -19.09 26.89
C GLU A 338 2.20 -18.85 25.38
N LEU A 339 1.21 -18.28 24.70
CA LEU A 339 1.29 -17.95 23.27
C LEU A 339 2.21 -16.74 23.02
N ILE A 340 2.23 -15.80 23.95
CA ILE A 340 3.00 -14.54 23.87
C ILE A 340 4.47 -14.77 24.20
N GLU A 341 4.79 -15.73 25.06
CA GLU A 341 6.16 -16.09 25.41
C GLU A 341 6.91 -16.87 24.31
N THR A 342 6.27 -17.14 23.16
CA THR A 342 6.90 -17.92 22.09
C THR A 342 8.04 -17.14 21.40
N VAL A 343 9.25 -17.51 21.83
CA VAL A 343 10.57 -17.49 21.16
C VAL A 343 11.52 -16.33 21.49
N CYS A 344 12.64 -16.72 22.10
CA CYS A 344 14.00 -16.44 21.59
C CYS A 344 14.95 -17.54 22.09
N ASP A 345 15.05 -18.66 21.38
CA ASP A 345 16.19 -19.56 21.56
C ASP A 345 17.46 -18.79 21.19
N GLN A 346 18.49 -18.89 22.04
CA GLN A 346 19.81 -18.33 21.75
C GLN A 346 20.49 -19.22 20.71
N ILE A 347 20.77 -18.66 19.53
CA ILE A 347 21.59 -19.32 18.54
C ILE A 347 23.04 -19.01 18.86
N THR A 348 23.77 -20.05 19.26
CA THR A 348 25.19 -19.96 19.64
C THR A 348 26.14 -20.35 18.52
N ASP A 349 25.62 -20.80 17.37
CA ASP A 349 26.45 -21.15 16.23
C ASP A 349 27.05 -19.90 15.61
N GLU A 350 28.37 -19.89 15.47
CA GLU A 350 29.13 -18.81 14.86
C GLU A 350 29.86 -19.32 13.59
N PRO A 351 29.15 -19.59 12.49
CA PRO A 351 29.78 -20.02 11.23
C PRO A 351 30.72 -18.94 10.66
N LEU A 352 31.81 -19.36 10.01
CA LEU A 352 32.74 -18.41 9.39
C LEU A 352 32.05 -17.69 8.21
N VAL A 353 32.16 -16.36 8.19
CA VAL A 353 31.70 -15.51 7.08
C VAL A 353 32.91 -14.98 6.31
N SER A 354 32.98 -15.26 5.01
CA SER A 354 33.97 -14.66 4.12
C SER A 354 33.38 -13.41 3.46
N ILE A 355 33.99 -12.26 3.73
CA ILE A 355 33.57 -10.98 3.16
C ILE A 355 34.34 -10.76 1.86
N CYS A 356 33.63 -10.76 0.74
CA CYS A 356 34.14 -10.65 -0.61
C CYS A 356 34.06 -9.20 -1.11
N ILE A 357 35.18 -8.50 -1.07
CA ILE A 357 35.28 -7.09 -1.49
C ILE A 357 35.91 -7.00 -2.88
N THR A 358 35.27 -6.26 -3.78
CA THR A 358 35.84 -5.92 -5.09
C THR A 358 36.33 -4.49 -5.10
N HIS A 359 37.55 -4.26 -5.56
CA HIS A 359 38.20 -2.95 -5.56
C HIS A 359 38.70 -2.57 -6.95
N TYR A 360 38.48 -1.31 -7.33
CA TYR A 360 39.09 -0.72 -8.53
C TYR A 360 39.28 0.79 -8.35
N ASP A 361 40.53 1.20 -8.12
CA ASP A 361 40.97 2.60 -8.16
C ASP A 361 40.23 3.60 -7.24
N ARG A 362 39.78 3.12 -6.06
CA ARG A 362 39.03 3.89 -5.03
C ARG A 362 39.62 3.74 -3.61
N PRO A 363 40.91 4.02 -3.37
CA PRO A 363 41.61 3.66 -2.13
C PRO A 363 41.00 4.22 -0.85
N ALA A 364 40.46 5.45 -0.91
CA ALA A 364 39.81 6.08 0.23
C ALA A 364 38.51 5.38 0.65
N LEU A 365 37.75 4.86 -0.32
CA LEU A 365 36.49 4.16 -0.04
C LEU A 365 36.77 2.75 0.48
N LEU A 366 37.73 2.06 -0.12
CA LEU A 366 38.21 0.76 0.39
C LEU A 366 38.64 0.86 1.85
N GLN A 367 39.42 1.89 2.21
CA GLN A 367 39.83 2.09 3.60
C GLN A 367 38.61 2.25 4.52
N ARG A 368 37.64 3.09 4.14
CA ARG A 368 36.41 3.30 4.92
C ARG A 368 35.61 2.02 5.07
N ALA A 369 35.43 1.24 4.01
CA ALA A 369 34.75 -0.04 4.05
C ALA A 369 35.41 -0.99 5.08
N ILE A 370 36.74 -1.11 5.03
CA ILE A 370 37.52 -1.94 5.98
C ILE A 370 37.40 -1.43 7.42
N ASP A 371 37.42 -0.11 7.63
CA ASP A 371 37.28 0.48 8.98
C ASP A 371 35.92 0.13 9.60
N HIS A 372 34.83 0.13 8.81
CA HIS A 372 33.50 -0.28 9.25
C HIS A 372 33.39 -1.80 9.47
N LEU A 373 34.02 -2.61 8.63
CA LEU A 373 34.11 -4.06 8.82
C LEU A 373 34.97 -4.41 10.06
N ALA A 374 35.93 -3.55 10.42
CA ALA A 374 36.79 -3.78 11.56
C ALA A 374 36.05 -3.74 12.90
N VAL A 375 34.97 -2.97 13.00
CA VAL A 375 34.18 -2.79 14.23
C VAL A 375 32.97 -3.71 14.35
N GLN A 376 32.81 -4.69 13.44
CA GLN A 376 31.68 -5.62 13.47
C GLN A 376 31.53 -6.36 14.81
N THR A 377 30.29 -6.48 15.30
CA THR A 377 29.95 -7.23 16.52
C THR A 377 30.26 -8.71 16.34
N TYR A 378 29.96 -9.26 15.16
CA TYR A 378 30.32 -10.62 14.78
C TYR A 378 31.85 -10.80 14.63
N LYS A 379 32.38 -11.90 15.17
CA LYS A 379 33.84 -12.10 15.29
C LYS A 379 34.41 -13.10 14.29
N ASN A 380 33.67 -14.14 13.93
CA ASN A 380 34.18 -15.21 13.07
C ASN A 380 34.11 -14.83 11.58
N ILE A 381 34.98 -13.91 11.16
CA ILE A 381 35.05 -13.39 9.79
C ILE A 381 36.44 -13.52 9.18
N GLU A 382 36.49 -13.58 7.85
CA GLU A 382 37.68 -13.27 7.06
C GLU A 382 37.32 -12.28 5.94
N ILE A 383 38.31 -11.50 5.48
CA ILE A 383 38.14 -10.55 4.38
C ILE A 383 38.98 -10.98 3.18
N ILE A 384 38.37 -10.98 2.00
CA ILE A 384 39.01 -11.24 0.72
C ILE A 384 38.78 -10.03 -0.17
N ILE A 385 39.85 -9.32 -0.50
CA ILE A 385 39.84 -8.17 -1.40
C ILE A 385 40.34 -8.65 -2.76
N VAL A 386 39.55 -8.45 -3.80
CA VAL A 386 39.97 -8.62 -5.19
C VAL A 386 40.23 -7.24 -5.78
N ASP A 387 41.49 -6.96 -6.08
CA ASP A 387 41.88 -5.82 -6.89
C ASP A 387 41.70 -6.14 -8.37
N ASP A 388 40.69 -5.54 -9.00
CA ASP A 388 40.28 -5.81 -10.38
C ASP A 388 41.05 -4.92 -11.38
N GLY A 389 42.38 -4.87 -11.22
CA GLY A 389 43.29 -4.18 -12.12
C GLY A 389 43.51 -2.69 -11.83
N SER A 390 43.58 -2.29 -10.55
CA SER A 390 43.87 -0.89 -10.19
C SER A 390 45.19 -0.40 -10.78
N SER A 391 45.19 0.85 -11.24
CA SER A 391 46.32 1.47 -11.94
C SER A 391 46.86 2.72 -11.25
N LYS A 392 46.09 3.34 -10.36
CA LYS A 392 46.52 4.53 -9.62
C LYS A 392 47.54 4.15 -8.56
N ALA A 393 48.59 4.96 -8.45
CA ALA A 393 49.64 4.78 -7.45
C ALA A 393 49.09 4.73 -6.02
N GLU A 394 48.11 5.58 -5.70
CA GLU A 394 47.44 5.62 -4.39
C GLU A 394 46.71 4.30 -4.06
N SER A 395 46.11 3.63 -5.05
CA SER A 395 45.44 2.33 -4.88
C SER A 395 46.46 1.23 -4.57
N ILE A 396 47.54 1.20 -5.35
CA ILE A 396 48.62 0.22 -5.19
C ILE A 396 49.29 0.37 -3.82
N GLU A 397 49.56 1.63 -3.42
CA GLU A 397 50.11 1.94 -2.10
C GLU A 397 49.16 1.50 -0.98
N LYS A 398 47.87 1.85 -1.08
CA LYS A 398 46.85 1.45 -0.10
C LYS A 398 46.76 -0.07 0.05
N LEU A 399 46.72 -0.83 -1.04
CA LEU A 399 46.73 -2.30 -0.98
C LEU A 399 47.99 -2.85 -0.28
N GLY A 400 49.14 -2.21 -0.52
CA GLY A 400 50.40 -2.53 0.16
C GLY A 400 50.40 -2.19 1.66
N GLU A 401 49.69 -1.15 2.08
CA GLU A 401 49.44 -0.84 3.50
C GLU A 401 48.54 -1.89 4.15
N LEU A 402 47.39 -2.19 3.53
CA LEU A 402 46.44 -3.18 4.03
C LEU A 402 47.09 -4.56 4.18
N LYS A 403 47.95 -4.96 3.24
CA LYS A 403 48.68 -6.24 3.32
C LYS A 403 49.66 -6.31 4.50
N ARG A 404 50.19 -5.18 4.96
CA ARG A 404 51.16 -5.09 6.07
C ARG A 404 50.49 -4.84 7.42
N ALA A 405 49.27 -4.30 7.42
CA ALA A 405 48.51 -4.04 8.62
C ALA A 405 48.10 -5.35 9.32
N THR A 406 47.97 -5.29 10.65
CA THR A 406 47.48 -6.40 11.46
C THR A 406 46.02 -6.14 11.82
N TYR A 407 45.15 -7.06 11.44
CA TYR A 407 43.72 -7.01 11.77
C TYR A 407 43.35 -8.12 12.74
N ARG A 408 42.19 -7.99 13.41
CA ARG A 408 41.63 -9.05 14.26
C ARG A 408 41.11 -10.26 13.47
N PHE A 409 41.08 -10.17 12.14
CA PHE A 409 40.60 -11.18 11.21
C PHE A 409 41.64 -11.44 10.12
N PRO A 410 41.63 -12.61 9.48
CA PRO A 410 42.42 -12.86 8.28
C PRO A 410 41.98 -11.93 7.15
N LEU A 411 42.95 -11.30 6.49
CA LEU A 411 42.74 -10.48 5.29
C LEU A 411 43.62 -11.00 4.16
N THR A 412 43.00 -11.30 3.02
CA THR A 412 43.68 -11.77 1.80
C THR A 412 43.43 -10.79 0.66
N ILE A 413 44.48 -10.46 -0.09
CA ILE A 413 44.38 -9.62 -1.30
C ILE A 413 44.74 -10.48 -2.51
N ILE A 414 43.85 -10.50 -3.50
CA ILE A 414 44.01 -11.17 -4.79
C ILE A 414 44.05 -10.11 -5.88
N TYR A 415 45.00 -10.23 -6.79
CA TYR A 415 45.13 -9.32 -7.93
C TYR A 415 44.62 -10.02 -9.19
N SER A 416 43.83 -9.30 -9.99
CA SER A 416 43.31 -9.77 -11.27
C SER A 416 43.49 -8.69 -12.33
N ASP A 417 43.54 -9.09 -13.59
CA ASP A 417 43.24 -8.17 -14.69
C ASP A 417 41.76 -7.77 -14.61
N ASN A 418 41.43 -6.54 -15.02
CA ASN A 418 40.07 -6.01 -14.94
C ASN A 418 39.08 -6.89 -15.75
N ARG A 419 38.24 -7.64 -15.03
CA ARG A 419 37.23 -8.54 -15.60
C ARG A 419 35.81 -8.21 -15.13
N TYR A 420 35.63 -7.04 -14.50
CA TYR A 420 34.37 -6.50 -13.99
C TYR A 420 33.82 -7.27 -12.78
N LEU A 421 32.82 -6.65 -12.14
CA LEU A 421 32.27 -7.05 -10.84
C LEU A 421 31.94 -8.54 -10.72
N GLY A 422 31.25 -9.12 -11.71
CA GLY A 422 30.86 -10.54 -11.67
C GLY A 422 32.07 -11.48 -11.54
N ALA A 423 33.11 -11.28 -12.36
CA ALA A 423 34.33 -12.08 -12.32
C ALA A 423 35.13 -11.85 -11.03
N ALA A 424 35.20 -10.60 -10.58
CA ALA A 424 35.90 -10.25 -9.34
C ALA A 424 35.21 -10.86 -8.10
N ARG A 425 33.87 -10.82 -8.01
CA ARG A 425 33.10 -11.47 -6.94
C ARG A 425 33.24 -12.99 -6.97
N ASN A 426 33.19 -13.60 -8.16
CA ASN A 426 33.44 -15.04 -8.31
C ASN A 426 34.86 -15.42 -7.88
N LEU A 427 35.86 -14.59 -8.19
CA LEU A 427 37.24 -14.81 -7.76
C LEU A 427 37.35 -14.75 -6.24
N ALA A 428 36.75 -13.75 -5.60
CA ALA A 428 36.71 -13.66 -4.15
C ALA A 428 36.08 -14.91 -3.52
N ALA A 429 34.93 -15.34 -4.04
CA ALA A 429 34.22 -16.54 -3.57
C ALA A 429 35.05 -17.83 -3.71
N ARG A 430 35.85 -17.98 -4.78
CA ARG A 430 36.74 -19.15 -4.94
C ARG A 430 37.85 -19.23 -3.88
N HIS A 431 38.22 -18.11 -3.29
CA HIS A 431 39.22 -18.03 -2.22
C HIS A 431 38.60 -18.08 -0.81
N ALA A 432 37.26 -18.06 -0.71
CA ALA A 432 36.52 -18.05 0.54
C ALA A 432 36.49 -19.41 1.24
N LYS A 433 36.68 -19.40 2.56
CA LYS A 433 36.64 -20.58 3.43
C LYS A 433 35.36 -20.65 4.28
N GLY A 434 34.63 -19.54 4.38
CA GLY A 434 33.41 -19.40 5.15
C GLY A 434 32.28 -20.30 4.65
N GLU A 435 31.39 -20.64 5.57
CA GLU A 435 30.11 -21.27 5.22
C GLU A 435 29.22 -20.27 4.49
N PHE A 436 29.32 -19.00 4.86
CA PHE A 436 28.62 -17.90 4.20
C PHE A 436 29.60 -16.96 3.49
N LEU A 437 29.14 -16.43 2.37
CA LEU A 437 29.77 -15.36 1.60
C LEU A 437 28.97 -14.09 1.82
N LEU A 438 29.62 -13.00 2.22
CA LEU A 438 29.03 -11.66 2.19
C LEU A 438 29.70 -10.88 1.07
N PHE A 439 28.99 -10.57 0.01
CA PHE A 439 29.52 -9.68 -1.02
C PHE A 439 29.42 -8.23 -0.52
N HIS A 440 30.45 -7.43 -0.68
CA HIS A 440 30.46 -6.07 -0.17
C HIS A 440 31.28 -5.17 -1.11
N ASP A 441 30.64 -4.17 -1.71
CA ASP A 441 31.34 -3.25 -2.61
C ASP A 441 32.20 -2.26 -1.81
N ASP A 442 33.31 -1.79 -2.39
CA ASP A 442 34.28 -0.93 -1.69
C ASP A 442 33.79 0.51 -1.45
N ASP A 443 32.64 0.89 -2.03
CA ASP A 443 31.97 2.17 -1.84
C ASP A 443 30.73 2.11 -0.92
N ASN A 444 30.40 0.91 -0.42
CA ASN A 444 29.45 0.71 0.67
C ASN A 444 30.18 0.78 2.03
N TYR A 445 29.43 0.99 3.11
CA TYR A 445 29.97 0.82 4.45
C TYR A 445 28.93 0.20 5.39
N ALA A 446 29.40 -0.73 6.23
CA ALA A 446 28.59 -1.57 7.09
C ALA A 446 28.11 -0.87 8.37
N GLU A 447 26.90 -1.19 8.82
CA GLU A 447 26.49 -0.98 10.22
C GLU A 447 27.26 -1.95 11.13
N PRO A 448 27.58 -1.59 12.39
CA PRO A 448 28.39 -2.43 13.27
C PRO A 448 27.83 -3.84 13.53
N ASN A 449 26.53 -4.06 13.32
CA ASN A 449 25.86 -5.33 13.57
C ASN A 449 25.42 -6.06 12.29
N GLU A 450 25.80 -5.60 11.10
CA GLU A 450 25.37 -6.16 9.80
C GLU A 450 25.54 -7.69 9.76
N ILE A 451 26.76 -8.16 9.99
CA ILE A 451 27.10 -9.59 9.83
C ILE A 451 26.38 -10.44 10.89
N GLU A 452 26.31 -9.95 12.12
CA GLU A 452 25.62 -10.64 13.21
C GLU A 452 24.12 -10.81 12.91
N VAL A 453 23.47 -9.74 12.44
CA VAL A 453 22.04 -9.79 12.08
C VAL A 453 21.81 -10.73 10.90
N PHE A 454 22.64 -10.68 9.86
CA PHE A 454 22.54 -11.60 8.73
C PHE A 454 22.68 -13.06 9.15
N VAL A 455 23.74 -13.42 9.89
CA VAL A 455 23.98 -14.80 10.34
C VAL A 455 22.85 -15.30 11.23
N GLN A 456 22.43 -14.51 12.21
CA GLN A 456 21.33 -14.88 13.12
C GLN A 456 20.02 -15.09 12.35
N SER A 457 19.74 -14.24 11.36
CA SER A 457 18.54 -14.35 10.52
C SER A 457 18.61 -15.59 9.62
N ALA A 458 19.77 -15.90 9.05
CA ALA A 458 20.01 -17.09 8.25
C ALA A 458 19.76 -18.37 9.06
N LEU A 459 20.32 -18.46 10.27
CA LEU A 459 20.22 -19.62 11.14
C LEU A 459 18.78 -19.82 11.68
N ARG A 460 18.05 -18.74 12.00
CA ARG A 460 16.65 -18.83 12.44
C ARG A 460 15.70 -19.29 11.34
N THR A 461 15.91 -18.77 10.14
CA THR A 461 14.96 -18.95 9.03
C THR A 461 15.33 -20.12 8.12
N GLY A 462 16.58 -20.57 8.14
CA GLY A 462 17.13 -21.52 7.16
C GLY A 462 17.16 -20.95 5.74
N CYS A 463 17.18 -19.62 5.58
CA CYS A 463 17.32 -18.99 4.27
C CYS A 463 18.73 -19.19 3.72
N GLU A 464 18.83 -19.34 2.40
CA GLU A 464 20.09 -19.57 1.69
C GLU A 464 20.72 -18.25 1.20
N ILE A 465 19.88 -17.24 0.96
CA ILE A 465 20.29 -15.88 0.55
C ILE A 465 19.52 -14.87 1.41
N LEU A 466 20.23 -13.91 1.98
CA LEU A 466 19.66 -12.77 2.69
C LEU A 466 20.17 -11.47 2.11
N THR A 467 19.23 -10.59 1.77
CA THR A 467 19.48 -9.17 1.49
C THR A 467 19.02 -8.34 2.68
N SER A 468 19.24 -7.03 2.68
CA SER A 468 18.71 -6.14 3.73
C SER A 468 18.13 -4.87 3.13
N GLN A 469 17.39 -4.10 3.94
CA GLN A 469 17.26 -2.69 3.65
C GLN A 469 18.64 -2.02 3.72
N CYS A 470 18.75 -0.82 3.16
CA CYS A 470 19.96 -0.03 3.23
C CYS A 470 19.63 1.45 3.39
N TRP A 471 20.57 2.17 3.97
CA TRP A 471 20.57 3.62 3.97
C TRP A 471 21.11 4.11 2.64
N ILE A 472 20.31 4.83 1.86
CA ILE A 472 20.74 5.51 0.65
C ILE A 472 21.41 6.83 1.03
N VAL A 473 22.64 7.02 0.56
CA VAL A 473 23.42 8.23 0.77
C VAL A 473 23.75 8.84 -0.59
N HIS A 474 23.14 9.98 -0.90
CA HIS A 474 23.43 10.71 -2.13
C HIS A 474 24.66 11.58 -1.93
N GLU A 475 25.62 11.49 -2.85
CA GLU A 475 26.78 12.37 -2.83
C GLU A 475 26.40 13.78 -3.29
N GLU A 476 26.57 14.76 -2.39
CA GLU A 476 26.32 16.19 -2.62
C GLU A 476 27.63 16.97 -2.45
N ASP A 477 28.11 17.60 -3.53
CA ASP A 477 29.30 18.47 -3.54
C ASP A 477 30.58 17.84 -2.92
N GLY A 478 30.75 16.53 -3.09
CA GLY A 478 31.90 15.77 -2.59
C GLY A 478 31.78 15.32 -1.13
N SER A 479 30.59 15.44 -0.54
CA SER A 479 30.24 14.95 0.79
C SER A 479 29.03 14.02 0.76
N ASP A 480 28.92 13.17 1.78
CA ASP A 480 27.74 12.31 1.97
C ASP A 480 26.56 13.16 2.43
N GLY A 481 25.46 13.13 1.69
CA GLY A 481 24.19 13.72 2.12
C GLY A 481 23.53 12.93 3.26
N GLU A 482 22.39 13.42 3.74
CA GLU A 482 21.63 12.77 4.82
C GLU A 482 21.17 11.37 4.40
N PRO A 483 21.48 10.31 5.18
CA PRO A 483 21.05 8.95 4.89
C PRO A 483 19.53 8.79 4.93
N ARG A 484 18.95 8.13 3.92
CA ARG A 484 17.49 7.95 3.79
C ARG A 484 17.14 6.55 3.29
N ILE A 485 15.94 6.08 3.62
CA ILE A 485 15.43 4.84 3.04
C ILE A 485 14.49 5.22 1.91
N GLU A 486 14.97 5.01 0.69
CA GLU A 486 14.26 5.38 -0.55
C GLU A 486 13.92 4.15 -1.40
N ARG A 487 14.54 3.00 -1.11
CA ARG A 487 14.30 1.72 -1.75
C ARG A 487 13.78 0.74 -0.71
N PHE A 488 12.75 -0.02 -1.07
CA PHE A 488 12.09 -0.98 -0.19
C PHE A 488 12.22 -2.38 -0.80
N PHE A 489 13.27 -3.09 -0.41
CA PHE A 489 13.53 -4.44 -0.90
C PHE A 489 12.63 -5.46 -0.23
N LEU A 490 12.13 -6.42 -1.00
CA LEU A 490 11.27 -7.49 -0.50
C LEU A 490 12.07 -8.76 -0.22
N GLY A 491 13.23 -8.95 -0.87
CA GLY A 491 14.06 -10.16 -0.69
C GLY A 491 13.34 -11.46 -1.05
N VAL A 492 12.21 -11.38 -1.75
CA VAL A 492 11.44 -12.53 -2.23
C VAL A 492 11.13 -12.29 -3.70
N GLY A 493 10.99 -13.39 -4.44
CA GLY A 493 10.66 -13.34 -5.87
C GLY A 493 9.17 -13.51 -6.13
N GLY A 494 8.73 -12.96 -7.26
CA GLY A 494 7.40 -13.15 -7.84
C GLY A 494 7.39 -12.68 -9.29
N ALA A 495 6.21 -12.63 -9.92
CA ALA A 495 6.08 -12.17 -11.31
C ALA A 495 6.70 -10.77 -11.53
N TYR A 496 6.58 -9.84 -10.57
CA TYR A 496 7.20 -8.51 -10.67
C TYR A 496 8.73 -8.58 -10.77
N SER A 497 9.38 -9.62 -10.25
CA SER A 497 10.84 -9.77 -10.21
C SER A 497 11.47 -9.97 -11.59
N HIS A 498 10.66 -10.29 -12.60
CA HIS A 498 11.08 -10.32 -14.00
C HIS A 498 11.24 -8.92 -14.59
N LEU A 499 10.62 -7.91 -13.98
CA LEU A 499 10.52 -6.54 -14.49
C LEU A 499 11.31 -5.53 -13.64
N GLN A 500 11.42 -5.78 -12.33
CA GLN A 500 12.12 -4.92 -11.39
C GLN A 500 12.94 -5.73 -10.37
N ASN A 501 14.12 -5.24 -10.01
CA ASN A 501 14.86 -5.76 -8.87
C ASN A 501 14.21 -5.30 -7.56
N ARG A 502 13.48 -6.19 -6.88
CA ARG A 502 13.07 -6.01 -5.48
C ARG A 502 13.72 -7.02 -4.54
N PHE A 503 14.74 -7.76 -4.99
CA PHE A 503 15.45 -8.70 -4.13
C PHE A 503 16.33 -7.96 -3.14
N GLY A 504 17.18 -7.06 -3.63
CA GLY A 504 18.18 -6.39 -2.81
C GLY A 504 19.31 -5.84 -3.65
N ASP A 505 20.34 -5.41 -2.93
CA ASP A 505 21.64 -5.05 -3.47
C ASP A 505 22.58 -6.27 -3.55
N ALA A 506 23.71 -6.13 -4.23
CA ALA A 506 24.79 -7.10 -4.20
C ALA A 506 25.31 -7.37 -2.76
N ASN A 507 25.20 -6.40 -1.85
CA ASN A 507 25.44 -6.62 -0.43
C ASN A 507 24.40 -7.58 0.18
N ALA A 508 24.72 -8.87 0.10
CA ALA A 508 23.89 -9.98 0.49
C ALA A 508 24.74 -11.10 1.08
N LEU A 509 24.20 -11.73 2.14
CA LEU A 509 24.74 -12.95 2.71
C LEU A 509 24.21 -14.15 1.91
N VAL A 510 25.11 -14.98 1.38
CA VAL A 510 24.79 -16.14 0.57
C VAL A 510 25.47 -17.37 1.16
N ARG A 511 24.75 -18.47 1.35
CA ARG A 511 25.39 -19.76 1.67
C ARG A 511 26.33 -20.17 0.53
N ARG A 512 27.57 -20.53 0.85
CA ARG A 512 28.59 -20.83 -0.15
C ARG A 512 28.19 -21.99 -1.06
N ASP A 513 27.60 -23.05 -0.49
CA ASP A 513 27.11 -24.20 -1.25
C ASP A 513 26.00 -23.81 -2.25
N THR A 514 25.09 -22.92 -1.86
CA THR A 514 24.08 -22.34 -2.75
C THR A 514 24.72 -21.51 -3.86
N PHE A 515 25.70 -20.66 -3.55
CA PHE A 515 26.42 -19.85 -4.54
C PHE A 515 27.10 -20.73 -5.60
N GLU A 516 27.83 -21.77 -5.15
CA GLU A 516 28.51 -22.74 -6.02
C GLU A 516 27.50 -23.53 -6.87
N ARG A 517 26.41 -24.01 -6.27
CA ARG A 517 25.33 -24.73 -6.96
C ARG A 517 24.66 -23.88 -8.04
N LEU A 518 24.54 -22.57 -7.82
CA LEU A 518 23.97 -21.65 -8.80
C LEU A 518 24.94 -21.26 -9.92
N GLY A 519 26.25 -21.51 -9.73
CA GLY A 519 27.31 -21.20 -10.68
C GLY A 519 27.92 -19.80 -10.55
N GLY A 520 27.72 -19.12 -9.42
CA GLY A 520 28.21 -17.76 -9.17
C GLY A 520 27.62 -16.69 -10.11
N PHE A 521 28.12 -15.46 -10.04
CA PHE A 521 27.65 -14.34 -10.89
C PHE A 521 28.01 -14.53 -12.36
N SER A 522 27.20 -14.00 -13.27
CA SER A 522 27.58 -13.90 -14.69
C SER A 522 28.79 -12.97 -14.89
N GLU A 523 29.80 -13.44 -15.63
CA GLU A 523 31.06 -12.71 -15.87
C GLU A 523 31.03 -11.83 -17.14
N ILE A 524 29.85 -11.32 -17.53
CA ILE A 524 29.71 -10.50 -18.75
C ILE A 524 30.34 -9.12 -18.51
N VAL A 525 31.37 -8.80 -19.29
CA VAL A 525 32.12 -7.53 -19.20
C VAL A 525 31.28 -6.36 -19.72
N ASN A 526 31.44 -5.15 -19.16
CA ASN A 526 30.72 -3.92 -19.58
C ASN A 526 29.20 -3.95 -19.39
N VAL A 527 28.68 -4.84 -18.53
CA VAL A 527 27.25 -4.99 -18.26
C VAL A 527 27.04 -5.06 -16.75
N GLY A 528 26.06 -4.32 -16.24
CA GLY A 528 25.62 -4.33 -14.83
C GLY A 528 24.40 -5.24 -14.62
N LEU A 529 23.82 -5.21 -13.41
CA LEU A 529 22.68 -6.05 -12.99
C LEU A 529 23.01 -7.53 -12.77
N GLU A 530 24.28 -7.88 -12.51
CA GLU A 530 24.70 -9.25 -12.16
C GLU A 530 24.07 -9.72 -10.84
N ASP A 531 23.85 -8.81 -9.90
CA ASP A 531 23.16 -9.03 -8.63
C ASP A 531 21.71 -9.46 -8.86
N TRP A 532 20.95 -8.67 -9.64
CA TRP A 532 19.58 -9.00 -9.99
C TRP A 532 19.49 -10.30 -10.79
N GLU A 533 20.38 -10.49 -11.77
CA GLU A 533 20.49 -11.74 -12.54
C GLU A 533 20.66 -12.95 -11.60
N PHE A 534 21.61 -12.87 -10.67
CA PHE A 534 21.89 -13.92 -9.70
C PHE A 534 20.67 -14.22 -8.81
N PHE A 535 20.02 -13.20 -8.25
CA PHE A 535 18.85 -13.38 -7.39
C PHE A 535 17.63 -13.91 -8.15
N LEU A 536 17.40 -13.44 -9.39
CA LEU A 536 16.32 -13.92 -10.23
C LEU A 536 16.52 -15.41 -10.57
N ARG A 537 17.73 -15.79 -10.96
CA ARG A 537 18.07 -17.19 -11.23
C ARG A 537 17.98 -18.07 -9.98
N ALA A 538 18.36 -17.55 -8.81
CA ALA A 538 18.17 -18.23 -7.54
C ALA A 538 16.67 -18.46 -7.25
N HIS A 539 15.84 -17.44 -7.44
CA HIS A 539 14.39 -17.52 -7.28
C HIS A 539 13.77 -18.57 -8.21
N LEU A 540 14.10 -18.55 -9.50
CA LEU A 540 13.57 -19.51 -10.49
C LEU A 540 13.97 -20.96 -10.17
N ARG A 541 15.10 -21.16 -9.47
CA ARG A 541 15.55 -22.48 -8.98
C ARG A 541 15.01 -22.85 -7.59
N GLY A 542 14.06 -22.07 -7.06
CA GLY A 542 13.41 -22.34 -5.78
C GLY A 542 14.29 -22.11 -4.55
N VAL A 543 15.37 -21.35 -4.68
CA VAL A 543 16.25 -20.98 -3.55
C VAL A 543 15.48 -20.10 -2.56
N LYS A 544 15.66 -20.35 -1.26
CA LYS A 544 15.00 -19.56 -0.22
C LYS A 544 15.74 -18.23 0.01
N ILE A 545 15.17 -17.15 -0.51
CA ILE A 545 15.65 -15.77 -0.37
C ILE A 545 14.76 -15.03 0.65
N THR A 546 15.34 -14.16 1.47
CA THR A 546 14.58 -13.21 2.30
C THR A 546 15.30 -11.87 2.44
N VAL A 547 14.60 -10.87 2.96
CA VAL A 547 15.15 -9.56 3.31
C VAL A 547 15.21 -9.41 4.83
N VAL A 548 16.32 -8.90 5.36
CA VAL A 548 16.39 -8.35 6.71
C VAL A 548 15.75 -6.96 6.67
N PRO A 549 14.66 -6.71 7.44
CA PRO A 549 14.00 -5.41 7.42
C PRO A 549 14.89 -4.26 7.90
N ASP A 550 15.88 -4.51 8.76
CA ASP A 550 16.77 -3.47 9.24
C ASP A 550 17.70 -2.95 8.13
N PRO A 551 17.98 -1.63 8.09
CA PRO A 551 18.99 -1.09 7.20
C PRO A 551 20.37 -1.44 7.75
N LEU A 552 21.09 -2.37 7.11
CA LEU A 552 22.34 -2.92 7.63
C LEU A 552 23.62 -2.30 7.04
N PHE A 553 23.49 -1.50 5.99
CA PHE A 553 24.63 -0.83 5.38
C PHE A 553 24.19 0.45 4.68
N TYR A 554 25.17 1.26 4.32
CA TYR A 554 25.00 2.50 3.61
C TYR A 554 25.40 2.31 2.15
N TYR A 555 24.43 2.51 1.26
CA TYR A 555 24.59 2.45 -0.18
C TYR A 555 24.82 3.86 -0.73
N ARG A 556 25.99 4.10 -1.31
CA ARG A 556 26.34 5.40 -1.88
C ARG A 556 25.83 5.54 -3.32
N VAL A 557 25.11 6.62 -3.59
CA VAL A 557 24.64 6.98 -4.94
C VAL A 557 25.49 8.13 -5.47
N ASN A 558 26.22 7.86 -6.56
CA ASN A 558 26.94 8.87 -7.34
C ASN A 558 26.41 8.91 -8.77
N ARG A 559 26.28 10.11 -9.34
CA ARG A 559 25.90 10.37 -10.75
C ARG A 559 26.81 9.69 -11.79
N GLN A 560 28.05 9.36 -11.41
CA GLN A 560 29.02 8.66 -12.26
C GLN A 560 28.97 7.13 -12.11
N SER A 561 28.06 6.59 -11.30
CA SER A 561 27.96 5.13 -11.10
C SER A 561 27.59 4.40 -12.41
N MET A 562 27.94 3.11 -12.45
CA MET A 562 27.66 2.24 -13.61
C MET A 562 26.15 2.14 -13.91
N VAL A 563 25.29 2.32 -12.91
CA VAL A 563 23.83 2.31 -13.07
C VAL A 563 23.35 3.50 -13.93
N HIS A 564 24.03 4.65 -13.88
CA HIS A 564 23.66 5.84 -14.65
C HIS A 564 24.40 5.98 -15.98
N THR A 565 25.51 5.28 -16.15
CA THR A 565 26.42 5.42 -17.30
C THR A 565 26.46 4.19 -18.22
N GLY A 566 25.96 3.04 -17.76
CA GLY A 566 25.90 1.80 -18.52
C GLY A 566 24.79 1.77 -19.58
N ASP A 567 24.93 0.85 -20.53
CA ASP A 567 23.92 0.60 -21.56
C ASP A 567 22.73 -0.16 -20.96
N ILE A 568 21.60 0.53 -20.81
CA ILE A 568 20.38 0.00 -20.20
C ILE A 568 19.88 -1.25 -20.93
N LEU A 569 19.97 -1.29 -22.26
CA LEU A 569 19.49 -2.45 -23.03
C LEU A 569 20.40 -3.64 -22.80
N ARG A 570 21.72 -3.49 -22.86
CA ARG A 570 22.65 -4.59 -22.56
C ARG A 570 22.49 -5.12 -21.14
N ASN A 571 22.28 -4.23 -20.17
CA ASN A 571 21.98 -4.60 -18.80
C ASN A 571 20.69 -5.45 -18.71
N ARG A 572 19.65 -5.09 -19.48
CA ARG A 572 18.39 -5.85 -19.53
C ARG A 572 18.51 -7.16 -20.29
N GLU A 573 19.31 -7.24 -21.35
CA GLU A 573 19.61 -8.49 -22.07
C GLU A 573 20.20 -9.55 -21.13
N ARG A 574 21.03 -9.15 -20.15
CA ARG A 574 21.50 -10.07 -19.11
C ARG A 574 20.34 -10.71 -18.34
N ILE A 575 19.30 -9.93 -18.00
CA ILE A 575 18.11 -10.44 -17.31
C ILE A 575 17.28 -11.33 -18.24
N PHE A 576 17.06 -10.93 -19.49
CA PHE A 576 16.32 -11.74 -20.46
C PHE A 576 16.98 -13.09 -20.74
N SER A 577 18.32 -13.14 -20.78
CA SER A 577 19.03 -14.41 -20.99
C SER A 577 18.73 -15.47 -19.92
N VAL A 578 18.47 -15.05 -18.67
CA VAL A 578 18.03 -15.96 -17.61
C VAL A 578 16.62 -16.48 -17.88
N LEU A 579 15.73 -15.61 -18.32
CA LEU A 579 14.34 -15.96 -18.61
C LEU A 579 14.21 -16.87 -19.84
N GLU A 580 15.06 -16.70 -20.85
CA GLU A 580 15.11 -17.55 -22.04
C GLU A 580 15.67 -18.93 -21.74
N ALA A 581 16.68 -19.01 -20.86
CA ALA A 581 17.29 -20.27 -20.45
C ALA A 581 16.39 -21.09 -19.51
N ASP A 582 15.46 -20.43 -18.81
CA ASP A 582 14.56 -21.09 -17.88
C ASP A 582 13.25 -21.53 -18.55
N HIS A 583 13.14 -22.82 -18.85
CA HIS A 583 11.90 -23.41 -19.37
C HIS A 583 10.81 -23.62 -18.31
N LEU A 584 11.06 -23.23 -17.05
CA LEU A 584 10.27 -23.63 -15.88
C LEU A 584 9.20 -22.61 -15.45
N GLY A 585 9.18 -21.40 -16.01
CA GLY A 585 8.53 -20.27 -15.32
C GLY A 585 7.70 -19.32 -16.16
N PHE A 586 6.76 -19.80 -17.01
CA PHE A 586 5.77 -18.88 -17.57
C PHE A 586 4.65 -18.62 -16.55
N ASP A 587 4.79 -17.55 -15.76
CA ASP A 587 3.72 -17.08 -14.90
C ASP A 587 2.61 -16.45 -15.76
N SER A 588 1.42 -17.05 -15.75
CA SER A 588 0.24 -16.53 -16.46
C SER A 588 -0.11 -15.08 -16.09
N ASP A 589 0.26 -14.60 -14.90
CA ASP A 589 0.04 -13.21 -14.51
C ASP A 589 0.97 -12.23 -15.26
N LEU A 590 2.15 -12.66 -15.72
CA LEU A 590 2.99 -11.88 -16.64
C LEU A 590 2.31 -11.71 -18.01
N SER A 591 1.65 -12.74 -18.52
CA SER A 591 0.90 -12.65 -19.78
C SER A 591 -0.31 -11.73 -19.64
N ARG A 592 -1.01 -11.80 -18.49
CA ARG A 592 -2.12 -10.88 -18.20
C ARG A 592 -1.65 -9.43 -18.12
N LEU A 593 -0.50 -9.19 -17.48
CA LEU A 593 0.13 -7.87 -17.40
C LEU A 593 0.50 -7.36 -18.80
N ALA A 594 1.17 -8.18 -19.61
CA ALA A 594 1.58 -7.80 -20.97
C ALA A 594 0.40 -7.56 -21.92
N ALA A 595 -0.67 -8.36 -21.80
CA ALA A 595 -1.87 -8.23 -22.63
C ALA A 595 -2.80 -7.11 -22.17
N LYS A 596 -2.61 -6.54 -20.98
CA LYS A 596 -3.52 -5.57 -20.36
C LYS A 596 -3.86 -4.38 -21.28
N PRO A 597 -2.90 -3.66 -21.88
CA PRO A 597 -3.22 -2.53 -22.75
C PRO A 597 -4.06 -2.93 -23.98
N ILE A 598 -3.80 -4.12 -24.53
CA ILE A 598 -4.53 -4.65 -25.70
C ILE A 598 -5.97 -4.97 -25.31
N ILE A 599 -6.16 -5.72 -24.23
CA ILE A 599 -7.50 -6.10 -23.74
C ILE A 599 -8.30 -4.86 -23.34
N GLU A 600 -7.67 -3.88 -22.67
CA GLU A 600 -8.34 -2.63 -22.28
C GLU A 600 -8.75 -1.81 -23.51
N ALA A 601 -7.92 -1.76 -24.57
CA ALA A 601 -8.27 -1.13 -25.83
C ALA A 601 -9.43 -1.84 -26.56
N GLU A 602 -9.42 -3.18 -26.59
CA GLU A 602 -10.52 -3.98 -27.16
C GLU A 602 -11.84 -3.74 -26.41
N ILE A 603 -11.80 -3.78 -25.08
CA ILE A 603 -12.96 -3.48 -24.22
C ILE A 603 -13.46 -2.06 -24.51
N ARG A 604 -12.56 -1.08 -24.58
CA ARG A 604 -12.93 0.31 -24.87
C ARG A 604 -13.61 0.43 -26.24
N ASN A 605 -13.05 -0.17 -27.29
CA ASN A 605 -13.62 -0.14 -28.63
C ASN A 605 -15.01 -0.80 -28.69
N GLN A 606 -15.19 -1.92 -27.98
CA GLN A 606 -16.50 -2.57 -27.85
C GLN A 606 -17.52 -1.66 -27.16
N LEU A 607 -17.12 -0.98 -26.08
CA LEU A 607 -17.99 -0.04 -25.37
C LEU A 607 -18.34 1.18 -26.23
N LEU A 608 -17.38 1.75 -26.95
CA LEU A 608 -17.62 2.89 -27.86
C LEU A 608 -18.61 2.51 -28.97
N SER A 609 -18.42 1.35 -29.62
CA SER A 609 -19.35 0.84 -30.63
C SER A 609 -20.74 0.56 -30.04
N LEU A 610 -20.80 0.05 -28.81
CA LEU A 610 -22.06 -0.14 -28.10
C LEU A 610 -22.75 1.20 -27.82
N PHE A 611 -22.00 2.23 -27.41
CA PHE A 611 -22.54 3.52 -27.01
C PHE A 611 -22.99 4.39 -28.19
N GLU A 612 -22.37 4.24 -29.36
CA GLU A 612 -22.74 4.97 -30.59
C GLU A 612 -24.23 4.83 -30.94
N HIS A 613 -24.84 3.70 -30.60
CA HIS A 613 -26.24 3.40 -30.91
C HIS A 613 -27.21 3.62 -29.74
N LEU A 614 -26.72 4.13 -28.60
CA LEU A 614 -27.55 4.36 -27.41
C LEU A 614 -28.05 5.81 -27.32
N PRO A 615 -29.26 6.02 -26.77
CA PRO A 615 -29.65 7.33 -26.27
C PRO A 615 -28.62 7.83 -25.26
N ASN A 616 -28.18 9.09 -25.39
CA ASN A 616 -27.15 9.71 -24.55
C ASN A 616 -25.80 8.95 -24.56
N GLY A 617 -25.46 8.29 -25.67
CA GLY A 617 -24.20 7.54 -25.85
C GLY A 617 -22.94 8.39 -25.68
N ASP A 618 -23.02 9.69 -25.96
CA ASP A 618 -22.00 10.70 -25.69
C ASP A 618 -21.67 10.78 -24.18
N ILE A 619 -22.69 10.82 -23.33
CA ILE A 619 -22.52 10.88 -21.86
C ILE A 619 -21.92 9.56 -21.33
N HIS A 620 -22.38 8.41 -21.86
CA HIS A 620 -21.77 7.11 -21.56
C HIS A 620 -20.29 7.06 -21.94
N THR A 621 -19.93 7.66 -23.08
CA THR A 621 -18.55 7.76 -23.56
C THR A 621 -17.70 8.64 -22.65
N GLU A 622 -18.20 9.81 -22.23
CA GLU A 622 -17.49 10.69 -21.30
C GLU A 622 -17.22 10.00 -19.94
N LEU A 623 -18.17 9.19 -19.45
CA LEU A 623 -18.00 8.41 -18.22
C LEU A 623 -16.90 7.34 -18.30
N LEU A 624 -16.44 6.95 -19.50
CA LEU A 624 -15.31 6.02 -19.63
C LEU A 624 -14.00 6.62 -19.14
N ASP A 625 -13.83 7.94 -19.24
CA ASP A 625 -12.56 8.63 -18.98
C ASP A 625 -12.50 9.31 -17.60
N LEU A 626 -13.61 9.34 -16.87
CA LEU A 626 -13.66 9.91 -15.53
C LEU A 626 -13.16 8.92 -14.47
N ASP A 627 -12.42 9.41 -13.48
CA ASP A 627 -12.11 8.62 -12.28
C ASP A 627 -13.42 8.23 -11.57
N PRO A 628 -13.67 6.95 -11.23
CA PRO A 628 -14.81 6.50 -10.42
C PRO A 628 -15.06 7.28 -9.11
N ALA A 629 -14.05 7.96 -8.58
CA ALA A 629 -14.13 8.82 -7.39
C ALA A 629 -14.35 10.32 -7.70
N SER A 630 -14.48 10.70 -8.98
CA SER A 630 -14.66 12.10 -9.38
C SER A 630 -16.08 12.60 -9.10
N ASP A 631 -16.20 13.79 -8.54
CA ASP A 631 -17.49 14.46 -8.34
C ASP A 631 -18.26 14.67 -9.66
N LEU A 632 -17.56 14.76 -10.80
CA LEU A 632 -18.15 14.91 -12.13
C LEU A 632 -19.01 13.70 -12.53
N ILE A 633 -18.77 12.52 -11.94
CA ILE A 633 -19.59 11.34 -12.20
C ILE A 633 -21.04 11.59 -11.80
N HIS A 634 -21.28 12.26 -10.68
CA HIS A 634 -22.63 12.54 -10.20
C HIS A 634 -23.42 13.40 -11.18
N GLU A 635 -22.79 14.45 -11.71
CA GLU A 635 -23.37 15.34 -12.71
C GLU A 635 -23.74 14.57 -13.97
N LYS A 636 -22.81 13.74 -14.49
CA LYS A 636 -23.04 12.96 -15.70
C LYS A 636 -24.08 11.86 -15.52
N LEU A 637 -24.11 11.18 -14.38
CA LEU A 637 -25.14 10.18 -14.06
C LEU A 637 -26.54 10.81 -13.95
N ALA A 638 -26.63 12.02 -13.38
CA ALA A 638 -27.91 12.75 -13.32
C ALA A 638 -28.46 13.11 -14.71
N LEU A 639 -27.60 13.30 -15.71
CA LEU A 639 -28.03 13.53 -17.09
C LEU A 639 -28.50 12.24 -17.79
N LEU A 640 -27.98 11.08 -17.38
CA LEU A 640 -28.38 9.78 -17.93
C LEU A 640 -29.75 9.30 -17.44
N GLY A 641 -30.17 9.69 -16.24
CA GLY A 641 -31.47 9.31 -15.69
C GLY A 641 -32.43 10.49 -15.54
N ARG A 642 -33.63 10.37 -16.11
CA ARG A 642 -34.69 11.39 -15.95
C ARG A 642 -35.30 11.44 -14.53
N ASP A 643 -35.10 10.38 -13.73
CA ASP A 643 -35.59 10.20 -12.34
C ASP A 643 -34.51 9.63 -11.38
N THR A 644 -33.24 9.72 -11.75
CA THR A 644 -32.12 9.27 -10.91
C THR A 644 -31.76 10.32 -9.87
N LYS A 645 -31.90 9.98 -8.58
CA LYS A 645 -31.42 10.83 -7.48
C LYS A 645 -29.97 10.47 -7.17
N CYS A 646 -29.05 10.98 -7.98
CA CYS A 646 -27.61 10.99 -7.68
C CYS A 646 -27.32 12.20 -6.80
N ARG A 647 -27.49 12.09 -5.47
CA ARG A 647 -27.23 13.13 -4.47
C ARG A 647 -27.33 14.60 -4.98
N THR A 648 -28.43 14.96 -5.63
CA THR A 648 -28.76 16.36 -6.00
C THR A 648 -30.18 16.77 -5.64
N ASP A 649 -31.04 15.83 -5.23
CA ASP A 649 -32.34 16.15 -4.67
C ASP A 649 -32.28 16.13 -3.15
N SER A 650 -32.15 17.32 -2.56
CA SER A 650 -32.99 17.83 -1.45
C SER A 650 -33.44 16.89 -0.30
N GLU A 651 -32.81 15.74 -0.06
CA GLU A 651 -32.91 15.09 1.23
C GLU A 651 -32.09 15.94 2.20
N PRO A 652 -32.70 16.44 3.29
CA PRO A 652 -32.00 17.30 4.24
C PRO A 652 -30.74 16.56 4.66
N SER A 653 -29.61 17.27 4.72
CA SER A 653 -28.34 16.70 5.17
C SER A 653 -28.63 15.78 6.35
N ILE A 654 -28.12 14.56 6.35
CA ILE A 654 -28.32 13.61 7.46
C ILE A 654 -27.93 14.26 8.82
N ALA A 655 -27.13 15.32 8.80
CA ALA A 655 -26.86 16.24 9.91
C ALA A 655 -28.07 17.02 10.48
N ALA A 656 -29.25 16.96 9.86
CA ALA A 656 -30.47 17.70 10.23
C ALA A 656 -31.61 16.78 10.73
N LEU A 657 -31.34 15.50 10.99
CA LEU A 657 -32.24 14.67 11.78
C LEU A 657 -32.14 15.10 13.26
N PRO A 658 -33.25 15.49 13.91
CA PRO A 658 -33.21 15.82 15.33
C PRO A 658 -32.79 14.57 16.11
N SER A 659 -31.85 14.73 17.04
CA SER A 659 -31.40 13.74 18.02
C SER A 659 -32.50 13.27 19.00
N LYS A 660 -33.77 13.50 18.69
CA LYS A 660 -34.89 13.12 19.54
C LYS A 660 -35.43 11.77 19.12
N GLY A 661 -35.01 10.73 19.84
CA GLY A 661 -35.61 9.40 19.74
C GLY A 661 -34.66 8.22 19.76
N ALA A 662 -33.34 8.42 19.99
CA ALA A 662 -32.58 7.32 20.58
C ALA A 662 -33.14 7.11 22.00
N PRO A 663 -33.55 5.89 22.39
CA PRO A 663 -33.88 5.64 23.78
C PRO A 663 -32.65 5.99 24.61
N ASP A 664 -32.80 6.93 25.55
CA ASP A 664 -31.79 7.28 26.56
C ASP A 664 -31.38 6.07 27.44
N ASP A 665 -32.01 4.91 27.22
CA ASP A 665 -31.82 3.64 27.93
C ASP A 665 -30.98 2.60 27.17
N VAL A 666 -30.25 2.94 26.11
CA VAL A 666 -29.19 2.02 25.63
C VAL A 666 -28.05 2.10 26.65
N PRO A 667 -27.85 1.08 27.52
CA PRO A 667 -26.73 1.10 28.43
C PRO A 667 -25.49 0.95 27.56
N VAL A 668 -24.77 2.04 27.36
CA VAL A 668 -23.37 1.97 26.96
C VAL A 668 -22.66 1.37 28.16
N LEU A 669 -22.63 0.05 28.23
CA LEU A 669 -21.70 -0.68 29.07
C LEU A 669 -20.31 -0.45 28.48
N LEU A 670 -19.75 0.71 28.80
CA LEU A 670 -18.32 0.91 28.92
C LEU A 670 -17.86 -0.08 30.00
N LEU A 671 -17.58 -1.31 29.59
CA LEU A 671 -16.63 -2.12 30.33
C LEU A 671 -15.34 -1.31 30.34
N SER A 672 -15.07 -0.71 31.48
CA SER A 672 -13.84 0.01 31.79
C SER A 672 -12.64 -0.71 31.19
N GLY A 673 -11.99 -0.09 30.21
CA GLY A 673 -10.62 -0.44 29.80
C GLY A 673 -10.37 -0.73 28.32
N TRP A 674 -11.38 -0.88 27.45
CA TRP A 674 -11.12 -1.32 26.08
C TRP A 674 -12.02 -0.61 25.05
N ALA A 675 -11.41 0.11 24.11
CA ALA A 675 -12.07 0.67 22.93
C ALA A 675 -11.48 -0.02 21.68
N PHE A 676 -12.32 -0.72 20.93
CA PHE A 676 -11.94 -1.50 19.75
C PHE A 676 -12.71 -1.01 18.52
N LEU A 677 -12.03 -0.92 17.38
CA LEU A 677 -12.66 -0.57 16.10
C LEU A 677 -11.94 -1.33 14.98
N VAL A 678 -12.68 -2.19 14.29
CA VAL A 678 -12.25 -2.88 13.06
C VAL A 678 -13.03 -2.25 11.92
N THR A 679 -12.34 -1.65 10.95
CA THR A 679 -12.96 -1.20 9.70
C THR A 679 -12.67 -2.20 8.59
N GLY A 680 -13.73 -2.85 8.11
CA GLY A 680 -13.72 -3.53 6.81
C GLY A 680 -13.86 -2.48 5.71
N ASP A 681 -13.03 -2.62 4.67
CA ASP A 681 -13.06 -1.92 3.39
C ASP A 681 -13.62 -0.48 3.42
N SER A 682 -12.70 0.47 3.60
CA SER A 682 -12.86 1.91 3.34
C SER A 682 -13.39 2.76 4.51
N TYR A 683 -12.71 3.91 4.67
CA TYR A 683 -13.10 5.11 5.42
C TYR A 683 -12.67 5.19 6.90
N VAL A 684 -11.99 6.30 7.18
CA VAL A 684 -11.42 6.73 8.46
C VAL A 684 -12.55 7.18 9.40
N PRO A 685 -12.65 6.67 10.64
CA PRO A 685 -13.60 7.19 11.64
C PRO A 685 -13.12 8.51 12.24
N LYS A 686 -14.07 9.43 12.49
CA LYS A 686 -13.88 10.62 13.35
C LYS A 686 -14.28 10.27 14.78
N LEU A 687 -13.36 10.42 15.74
CA LEU A 687 -13.66 10.23 17.16
C LEU A 687 -13.96 11.57 17.84
N TRP A 688 -15.01 11.61 18.65
CA TRP A 688 -15.40 12.75 19.47
C TRP A 688 -14.58 12.81 20.77
N LEU A 689 -14.03 13.99 21.08
CA LEU A 689 -13.58 14.34 22.43
C LEU A 689 -14.50 15.42 23.01
N LEU A 690 -14.81 15.28 24.30
CA LEU A 690 -15.48 16.27 25.14
C LEU A 690 -14.73 17.62 25.08
N ASP A 691 -15.14 18.52 24.19
CA ASP A 691 -15.01 19.99 24.33
C ASP A 691 -15.48 20.80 23.09
N GLY A 692 -16.17 20.18 22.12
CA GLY A 692 -17.03 20.91 21.18
C GLY A 692 -16.34 21.89 20.21
N ARG A 693 -15.09 21.64 19.80
CA ARG A 693 -14.39 22.44 18.78
C ARG A 693 -13.89 21.59 17.61
N PHE A 694 -14.07 22.11 16.40
CA PHE A 694 -13.68 21.50 15.13
C PHE A 694 -12.19 21.69 14.83
N TYR A 695 -11.50 20.60 14.49
CA TYR A 695 -10.21 20.59 13.80
C TYR A 695 -10.19 19.43 12.79
N GLU A 696 -9.70 19.67 11.56
CA GLU A 696 -9.43 18.60 10.58
C GLU A 696 -8.43 17.61 11.17
N THR A 697 -8.85 16.35 11.33
CA THR A 697 -8.29 15.43 12.30
C THR A 697 -7.20 14.54 11.69
N ILE A 698 -5.96 14.74 12.13
CA ILE A 698 -4.88 13.74 12.10
C ILE A 698 -5.13 12.81 13.30
N ASN A 699 -5.30 11.51 13.05
CA ASN A 699 -5.49 10.50 14.10
C ASN A 699 -4.17 10.26 14.86
N LEU A 700 -4.05 10.84 16.05
CA LEU A 700 -3.09 10.44 17.09
C LEU A 700 -3.86 10.29 18.40
N THR A 701 -3.82 9.11 19.01
CA THR A 701 -4.15 8.96 20.44
C THR A 701 -3.24 7.90 21.06
N PHE A 702 -2.39 8.35 21.98
CA PHE A 702 -1.50 7.54 22.79
C PHE A 702 -2.23 7.06 24.05
N VAL A 703 -1.95 5.84 24.52
CA VAL A 703 -2.25 5.44 25.90
C VAL A 703 -0.94 5.04 26.58
N ARG A 704 -0.52 5.87 27.53
CA ARG A 704 0.68 5.69 28.36
C ARG A 704 0.31 4.84 29.58
N ARG A 705 1.17 3.90 29.98
CA ARG A 705 1.07 3.22 31.29
C ARG A 705 1.29 4.27 32.38
N PHE A 706 0.32 4.48 33.26
CA PHE A 706 0.59 5.10 34.56
C PHE A 706 0.91 3.98 35.54
N ASP A 707 2.12 4.00 36.07
CA ASP A 707 2.38 3.37 37.36
C ASP A 707 1.88 4.36 38.43
N VAL A 708 0.93 3.96 39.26
CA VAL A 708 0.27 4.85 40.23
C VAL A 708 1.23 5.29 41.34
N ASN A 709 2.45 4.72 41.41
CA ASN A 709 3.38 4.94 42.51
C ASN A 709 4.75 5.56 42.14
N ALA A 710 4.99 5.98 40.89
CA ALA A 710 6.27 6.58 40.51
C ALA A 710 6.18 8.11 40.39
N GLN A 711 6.65 8.85 41.41
CA GLN A 711 6.91 10.29 41.29
C GLN A 711 8.18 10.53 40.46
N PHE A 712 8.09 11.04 39.23
CA PHE A 712 9.23 11.61 38.52
C PHE A 712 8.90 12.81 37.62
N ARG A 713 9.80 13.79 37.63
CA ARG A 713 9.79 15.07 36.88
C ARG A 713 10.17 14.86 35.40
N LEU A 714 9.55 15.64 34.51
CA LEU A 714 9.89 15.70 33.08
C LEU A 714 11.28 16.33 32.84
N PRO A 715 12.07 15.87 31.84
CA PRO A 715 13.29 16.55 31.39
C PRO A 715 12.96 17.82 30.58
N GLU A 716 13.68 18.92 30.82
CA GLU A 716 13.41 20.27 30.29
C GLU A 716 13.72 20.51 28.78
N HIS A 717 14.06 19.49 27.98
CA HIS A 717 14.54 19.68 26.60
C HIS A 717 13.55 19.36 25.46
N LEU A 718 12.26 19.15 25.76
CA LEU A 718 11.19 19.08 24.74
C LEU A 718 10.43 20.42 24.68
N LYS A 719 11.01 21.42 24.01
CA LYS A 719 10.29 22.61 23.51
C LYS A 719 10.26 22.56 21.99
N VAL A 720 9.20 21.97 21.42
CA VAL A 720 8.85 22.17 20.01
C VAL A 720 8.01 23.44 19.94
N GLY A 721 8.55 24.48 19.28
CA GLY A 721 7.86 25.75 19.07
C GLY A 721 6.76 25.63 18.01
N PHE A 722 5.53 25.92 18.39
CA PHE A 722 4.42 26.12 17.46
C PHE A 722 4.31 27.62 17.12
N HIS A 723 4.56 28.00 15.87
CA HIS A 723 4.09 29.29 15.35
C HIS A 723 2.69 29.13 14.77
N ALA A 724 1.70 29.65 15.49
CA ALA A 724 0.32 29.75 15.05
C ALA A 724 0.16 30.93 14.07
N PHE A 725 -0.18 30.65 12.81
CA PHE A 725 -0.79 31.65 11.95
C PHE A 725 -2.32 31.59 12.12
N ILE A 726 -2.85 32.53 12.88
CA ILE A 726 -4.28 32.81 12.98
C ILE A 726 -4.70 33.53 11.70
N ARG A 727 -5.59 32.94 10.89
CA ARG A 727 -6.43 33.68 9.95
C ARG A 727 -7.82 33.83 10.57
N PRO A 728 -8.35 35.05 10.76
CA PRO A 728 -9.74 35.23 11.15
C PRO A 728 -10.65 35.03 9.94
N THR A 729 -11.67 34.20 10.12
CA THR A 729 -12.89 34.20 9.33
C THR A 729 -13.71 35.45 9.62
N SER A 730 -14.05 36.23 8.59
CA SER A 730 -15.31 37.00 8.59
C SER A 730 -15.70 37.43 7.18
N SER A 731 -16.97 37.19 6.89
CA SER A 731 -17.79 37.59 5.75
C SER A 731 -17.92 39.11 5.55
N LEU A 732 -18.33 39.45 4.31
CA LEU A 732 -19.13 40.61 3.86
C LEU A 732 -18.47 41.85 3.23
N THR A 733 -19.10 42.20 2.10
CA THR A 733 -19.31 43.51 1.45
C THR A 733 -18.29 44.09 0.48
N TRP A 734 -18.73 44.10 -0.78
CA TRP A 734 -18.34 44.99 -1.87
C TRP A 734 -18.35 46.48 -1.47
N PHE A 735 -17.27 47.21 -1.80
CA PHE A 735 -17.38 48.59 -2.31
C PHE A 735 -16.12 48.99 -3.13
N ARG A 736 -16.37 49.63 -4.28
CA ARG A 736 -15.40 50.21 -5.20
C ARG A 736 -14.56 51.32 -4.54
N ARG A 737 -13.25 51.39 -4.85
CA ARG A 737 -12.60 52.63 -5.34
C ARG A 737 -11.25 52.37 -6.00
N ARG A 738 -11.15 52.84 -7.25
CA ARG A 738 -9.93 52.98 -8.06
C ARG A 738 -8.94 53.96 -7.41
N ARG A 739 -7.63 53.66 -7.44
CA ARG A 739 -6.58 54.62 -7.82
C ARG A 739 -5.26 53.90 -8.13
N SER A 740 -4.96 53.84 -9.44
CA SER A 740 -3.67 54.13 -10.08
C SER A 740 -2.40 54.03 -9.23
N ILE A 741 -1.47 53.16 -9.63
CA ILE A 741 -0.07 53.52 -9.93
C ILE A 741 0.33 52.72 -11.19
N ARG A 742 0.30 53.41 -12.34
CA ARG A 742 1.21 53.16 -13.45
C ARG A 742 2.61 53.59 -12.99
N THR A 743 3.63 53.00 -13.60
CA THR A 743 5.07 53.39 -13.60
C THR A 743 5.96 52.50 -12.71
N SER A 744 6.41 51.36 -13.24
CA SER A 744 7.84 50.99 -13.33
C SER A 744 7.97 49.57 -13.92
N LEU A 745 7.84 49.46 -15.24
CA LEU A 745 8.16 48.26 -16.01
C LEU A 745 8.94 48.69 -17.25
N ARG A 746 10.13 49.22 -17.02
CA ARG A 746 11.05 49.65 -18.09
C ARG A 746 12.53 49.37 -17.82
N HIS A 747 12.88 48.44 -16.91
CA HIS A 747 14.30 48.19 -16.61
C HIS A 747 14.71 46.74 -16.26
N GLN A 748 14.11 45.72 -16.89
CA GLN A 748 14.69 44.36 -16.88
C GLN A 748 14.47 43.60 -18.21
N ILE A 749 14.82 44.22 -19.33
CA ILE A 749 15.11 43.51 -20.59
C ILE A 749 16.49 43.99 -21.04
N ALA A 750 17.54 43.35 -20.53
CA ALA A 750 18.91 43.44 -21.04
C ALA A 750 19.81 42.44 -20.28
N THR A 751 19.61 41.14 -20.50
CA THR A 751 20.65 40.09 -20.37
C THR A 751 20.04 38.75 -20.82
N LEU A 752 19.90 38.59 -22.13
CA LEU A 752 19.70 37.30 -22.80
C LEU A 752 20.66 37.28 -23.98
N ASP A 753 21.94 37.07 -23.70
CA ASP A 753 22.94 36.79 -24.72
C ASP A 753 23.76 35.57 -24.28
N ARG A 754 23.76 34.55 -25.15
CA ARG A 754 24.51 33.27 -25.19
C ARG A 754 23.68 32.01 -25.00
N ILE A 755 23.02 31.60 -26.09
CA ILE A 755 22.62 30.20 -26.34
C ILE A 755 23.73 29.56 -27.21
N PRO A 756 24.30 28.40 -26.83
CA PRO A 756 25.29 27.69 -27.65
C PRO A 756 24.70 27.16 -28.97
N ALA A 757 25.44 27.27 -30.07
CA ALA A 757 25.04 26.91 -31.45
C ALA A 757 24.51 25.47 -31.65
N ARG A 758 24.74 24.56 -30.71
CA ARG A 758 24.22 23.18 -30.73
C ARG A 758 22.72 23.09 -30.42
N ILE A 759 22.16 24.08 -29.71
CA ILE A 759 20.74 24.12 -29.35
C ILE A 759 19.90 24.67 -30.52
N GLN A 760 20.45 25.64 -31.27
CA GLN A 760 19.77 26.18 -32.45
C GLN A 760 19.60 25.13 -33.56
N ALA A 761 20.63 24.30 -33.80
CA ALA A 761 20.55 23.21 -34.79
C ALA A 761 19.50 22.13 -34.44
N HIS A 762 19.17 21.97 -33.15
CA HIS A 762 18.15 21.03 -32.70
C HIS A 762 16.74 21.61 -32.85
N ILE A 763 16.59 22.92 -32.63
CA ILE A 763 15.34 23.64 -32.87
C ILE A 763 14.99 23.65 -34.36
N ASP A 764 15.98 23.94 -35.22
CA ASP A 764 15.79 24.00 -36.67
C ASP A 764 15.48 22.61 -37.27
N ALA A 765 16.02 21.52 -36.71
CA ALA A 765 15.72 20.14 -37.13
C ALA A 765 14.30 19.69 -36.75
N VAL A 766 13.79 20.16 -35.61
CA VAL A 766 12.43 19.87 -35.13
C VAL A 766 11.38 20.65 -35.93
N GLU A 767 11.70 21.88 -36.35
CA GLU A 767 10.83 22.66 -37.23
C GLU A 767 10.80 22.12 -38.67
N ALA A 768 11.93 21.63 -39.20
CA ALA A 768 11.98 21.00 -40.52
C ALA A 768 11.18 19.68 -40.59
N TYR A 769 11.11 18.93 -39.48
CA TYR A 769 10.32 17.69 -39.40
C TYR A 769 8.80 17.97 -39.38
N ARG A 770 8.37 19.05 -38.70
CA ARG A 770 6.96 19.48 -38.63
C ARG A 770 6.38 19.97 -39.96
N MET A 771 7.21 20.51 -40.85
CA MET A 771 6.76 21.07 -42.13
C MET A 771 6.56 20.02 -43.25
N SER A 772 6.87 18.74 -43.01
CA SER A 772 6.89 17.70 -44.06
C SER A 772 5.64 16.80 -44.15
N ARG A 773 4.65 16.96 -43.26
CA ARG A 773 3.38 16.20 -43.32
C ARG A 773 2.20 17.03 -42.84
N LEU A 774 1.49 17.66 -43.78
CA LEU A 774 0.02 17.81 -43.83
C LEU A 774 -0.31 18.71 -45.03
N GLU A 775 -0.49 18.10 -46.20
CA GLU A 775 -1.28 18.67 -47.28
C GLU A 775 -2.77 18.45 -46.94
N LEU A 776 -3.59 19.51 -46.99
CA LEU A 776 -4.95 19.57 -47.55
C LEU A 776 -5.51 21.01 -47.38
N PRO A 777 -6.45 21.45 -48.24
CA PRO A 777 -6.42 22.80 -48.81
C PRO A 777 -7.22 23.85 -48.05
N THR A 778 -6.70 25.07 -48.14
CA THR A 778 -7.29 26.36 -47.75
C THR A 778 -8.54 26.71 -48.56
N GLN A 779 -9.59 27.16 -47.89
CA GLN A 779 -10.51 28.15 -48.44
C GLN A 779 -10.87 29.20 -47.38
N ASP A 780 -11.06 30.41 -47.89
CA ASP A 780 -11.09 31.71 -47.22
C ASP A 780 -12.07 31.83 -46.04
N TRP A 781 -11.83 32.82 -45.19
CA TRP A 781 -12.78 33.91 -44.86
C TRP A 781 -12.09 34.87 -43.87
N PHE A 782 -11.78 36.09 -44.32
CA PHE A 782 -11.48 37.23 -43.46
C PHE A 782 -12.80 37.84 -42.98
N GLY A 783 -12.98 37.96 -41.66
CA GLY A 783 -14.11 38.66 -41.06
C GLY A 783 -13.90 38.82 -39.55
N SER A 784 -13.71 40.06 -39.12
CA SER A 784 -13.59 40.46 -37.72
C SER A 784 -14.80 40.02 -36.89
N VAL A 785 -14.57 39.21 -35.85
CA VAL A 785 -15.53 38.98 -34.77
C VAL A 785 -14.84 39.24 -33.44
N SER A 786 -15.34 40.25 -32.75
CA SER A 786 -15.10 40.54 -31.34
C SER A 786 -15.49 39.33 -30.49
N ILE A 787 -14.55 38.81 -29.69
CA ILE A 787 -14.83 37.81 -28.67
C ILE A 787 -14.68 38.47 -27.30
N GLU A 788 -15.84 38.72 -26.68
CA GLU A 788 -15.98 38.77 -25.23
C GLU A 788 -15.44 37.45 -24.66
N THR A 789 -14.46 37.53 -23.77
CA THR A 789 -13.98 36.35 -23.05
C THR A 789 -15.00 35.99 -21.98
N ASP A 790 -15.96 35.16 -22.37
CA ASP A 790 -16.75 34.39 -21.42
C ASP A 790 -16.06 33.03 -21.20
N SER A 791 -16.04 32.63 -19.94
CA SER A 791 -15.39 31.42 -19.44
C SER A 791 -15.95 30.15 -20.07
N LYS A 792 -15.11 29.38 -20.79
CA LYS A 792 -15.09 27.90 -20.87
C LYS A 792 -14.13 27.44 -21.98
N SER A 793 -13.53 26.27 -21.77
CA SER A 793 -12.78 25.42 -22.73
C SER A 793 -11.25 25.50 -22.67
N PHE A 794 -10.64 24.54 -21.94
CA PHE A 794 -9.37 23.93 -22.34
C PHE A 794 -9.46 22.42 -22.10
N CYS A 795 -9.74 21.69 -23.18
CA CYS A 795 -9.37 20.30 -23.42
C CYS A 795 -8.82 20.35 -24.86
N ILE A 796 -7.55 20.10 -25.13
CA ILE A 796 -7.01 18.80 -25.52
C ILE A 796 -5.48 18.93 -25.51
N LEU A 797 -4.81 18.02 -24.80
CA LEU A 797 -3.55 17.33 -25.17
C LEU A 797 -3.19 16.40 -23.98
N ARG A 798 -4.00 15.35 -23.78
CA ARG A 798 -3.58 14.13 -23.08
C ARG A 798 -3.26 13.11 -24.16
N ASN A 799 -1.97 12.99 -24.48
CA ASN A 799 -1.33 11.84 -25.11
C ASN A 799 0.17 12.14 -25.22
N ALA A 800 0.86 12.04 -24.08
CA ALA A 800 2.31 11.92 -23.95
C ALA A 800 2.66 11.53 -22.51
N GLU A 801 2.03 10.48 -21.98
CA GLU A 801 2.46 9.82 -20.74
C GLU A 801 2.88 8.38 -21.07
N GLU A 802 3.80 8.23 -22.01
CA GLU A 802 4.64 7.04 -22.10
C GLU A 802 6.08 7.52 -22.28
N PHE A 803 6.98 7.00 -21.43
CA PHE A 803 8.41 7.30 -21.32
C PHE A 803 8.83 8.67 -20.77
N ILE A 804 8.75 8.83 -19.44
CA ILE A 804 9.67 9.70 -18.70
C ILE A 804 10.23 8.93 -17.49
N ALA A 805 11.54 8.65 -17.53
CA ALA A 805 12.29 8.10 -16.41
C ALA A 805 12.32 9.09 -15.22
N PRO A 806 12.47 8.64 -13.96
CA PRO A 806 12.33 9.50 -12.77
C PRO A 806 13.37 10.63 -12.57
N SER A 807 14.21 10.96 -13.55
CA SER A 807 15.36 11.86 -13.38
C SER A 807 15.19 13.28 -13.96
N VAL A 808 13.97 13.76 -14.25
CA VAL A 808 13.77 15.11 -14.87
C VAL A 808 12.82 16.05 -14.12
N ILE A 809 12.20 15.66 -13.00
CA ILE A 809 11.47 16.63 -12.14
C ILE A 809 12.41 17.17 -11.06
N GLN A 810 13.39 17.99 -11.47
CA GLN A 810 14.19 18.78 -10.52
C GLN A 810 14.62 20.15 -11.06
N LEU A 811 13.80 20.77 -11.92
CA LEU A 811 14.16 22.07 -12.50
C LEU A 811 12.96 23.00 -12.69
N ALA A 812 12.23 23.30 -11.61
CA ALA A 812 11.29 24.42 -11.61
C ALA A 812 10.91 24.98 -10.22
N PHE A 813 11.81 25.06 -9.23
CA PHE A 813 11.62 25.95 -8.05
C PHE A 813 12.96 26.31 -7.41
N ARG A 814 13.75 27.18 -8.06
CA ARG A 814 14.86 27.90 -7.41
C ARG A 814 14.94 29.32 -7.95
N HIS A 815 14.33 30.26 -7.23
CA HIS A 815 14.61 31.71 -7.17
C HIS A 815 13.59 32.31 -6.19
N ARG A 816 13.87 33.09 -5.14
CA ARG A 816 15.07 33.73 -4.57
C ARG A 816 14.72 34.06 -3.10
N PHE A 817 15.65 33.90 -2.18
CA PHE A 817 15.94 34.96 -1.20
C PHE A 817 17.45 34.95 -0.95
N VAL A 818 18.07 36.07 -1.32
CA VAL A 818 19.47 36.41 -1.07
C VAL A 818 19.45 37.45 0.05
N PRO A 819 20.26 37.32 1.10
CA PRO A 819 20.79 38.48 1.81
C PRO A 819 22.22 38.77 1.33
N GLN A 820 22.48 40.07 1.15
CA GLN A 820 23.74 40.63 0.66
C GLN A 820 24.92 40.40 1.63
N ALA A 821 26.13 40.36 1.05
CA ALA A 821 27.45 40.18 1.66
C ALA A 821 27.96 41.44 2.44
N PRO A 822 29.25 41.54 2.81
CA PRO A 822 30.03 40.78 3.80
C PRO A 822 30.67 41.70 4.88
N ILE A 823 31.04 41.17 6.06
CA ILE A 823 31.99 41.87 6.95
C ILE A 823 33.09 40.90 7.40
N LYS A 824 34.34 41.33 7.18
CA LYS A 824 35.60 40.71 7.61
C LYS A 824 35.74 40.74 9.14
N GLY A 825 36.29 39.68 9.73
CA GLY A 825 36.83 39.70 11.10
C GLY A 825 37.26 38.32 11.58
N SER A 826 38.56 38.15 11.81
CA SER A 826 39.25 36.95 12.29
C SER A 826 39.08 36.68 13.79
N LEU A 827 39.47 35.45 14.18
CA LEU A 827 39.97 34.98 15.49
C LEU A 827 39.02 34.15 16.38
N SER A 828 39.29 32.84 16.40
CA SER A 828 39.55 31.97 17.57
C SER A 828 38.97 32.35 18.94
N ALA A 829 38.20 31.44 19.54
CA ALA A 829 38.56 30.75 20.80
C ALA A 829 37.38 29.95 21.37
N ILE A 830 37.70 28.77 21.91
CA ILE A 830 36.88 27.93 22.79
C ILE A 830 36.73 28.63 24.15
N VAL A 831 35.57 28.52 24.81
CA VAL A 831 35.33 28.19 26.25
C VAL A 831 33.85 28.52 26.62
N PRO A 832 33.17 27.69 27.45
CA PRO A 832 31.73 27.75 27.71
C PRO A 832 31.39 28.59 28.96
N LEU A 833 30.15 29.08 29.09
CA LEU A 833 29.45 29.21 30.39
C LEU A 833 28.00 29.73 30.29
N ARG A 834 27.23 29.22 31.26
CA ARG A 834 25.84 29.49 31.67
C ARG A 834 25.53 30.97 31.87
N ALA A 835 24.29 31.39 31.58
CA ALA A 835 23.46 32.20 32.48
C ALA A 835 22.03 32.35 31.94
N GLU A 836 21.07 32.24 32.85
CA GLU A 836 19.64 32.48 32.68
C GLU A 836 19.35 33.95 32.35
N THR A 837 18.44 34.23 31.41
CA THR A 837 17.60 35.44 31.47
C THR A 837 16.29 35.20 30.73
N ARG A 838 15.17 35.25 31.48
CA ARG A 838 13.81 35.34 30.95
C ARG A 838 13.53 36.78 30.55
N VAL A 839 12.99 37.01 29.35
CA VAL A 839 12.27 38.24 29.00
C VAL A 839 11.03 37.85 28.19
N TRP A 840 9.87 38.28 28.68
CA TRP A 840 8.55 38.18 28.07
C TRP A 840 8.32 39.33 27.11
N PHE A 841 7.62 39.12 25.99
CA PHE A 841 6.82 40.16 25.34
C PHE A 841 5.56 39.57 24.68
N ASP A 842 4.47 40.34 24.83
CA ASP A 842 3.03 40.08 24.60
C ASP A 842 2.63 39.30 23.35
#